data_AF-A0A5C0SJG9-F1
#
_entry.id   AF-A0A5C0SJG9-F1
#
_cell.length_a   1.000
_cell.length_b   1.000
_cell.length_c   1.000
_cell.angle_alpha   90.00
_cell.angle_beta   90.00
_cell.angle_gamma   90.00
#
_symmetry.space_group_name_H-M   'P 1'
#
loop_
_entity.id
_entity.type
_entity.pdbx_description
1 polymer ?
#
loop_
_entity_poly.entity_id
_entity_poly.type
_entity_poly.pdbx_seq_one_letter_code
_entity_poly.pdbx_strand_id
1 'polypeptide(L)'
;MKTLGCFLLSIIQKRREKMEDEKRPQSSRRTTHKIATLMIFILLINAQYAAAWSLRDAVRPATSWLEEKLNGAYNWLKEGRHLGTAVGATCFAITMAGATKGAVTGAVGGSVAPGIGNIVGAIGGGIVGALIAGGACYLGGAAIENWIKDKFDFFNNDDDEDGGGLAILQPRNLSYNEYASKTTLLDVFNTTFVNVTELLQAEQRDFEELKARLSTTLVPYTFEETDGNVGEFKDVTIQGPDAIYGFSAFPIKFKLSPRGNTEVKDPICLTDVRLYVYTRDGRPLWTRTWSFQPGEKCGEEDTVWTFETVLKGPDPYENQVDAVLNGMASWDIINQIYMATPKDEPYEIVAEVTGVRQIYYKTGDQWIFDHNETISARWRTASAYYHIAAGRIQIGGFSEGTLPVDFKDDPKASMFVPYLMRGSGAASNIIARAWANPLHIINASSTYKIYIGANSQFFNLVPIPGLTVTDEARLVVYRLLKNGQWELATALPIGGMVTLGDILSNPTAFEGTVLYHGASDIVTYMAFIGIKANVIRDDGVQIPIWLLISPNIAVKANEGRVVRLDPRWKDLENLTSDGEWSAYDAEQAKALVDAIVQELEEKVASAEHYIETGSQLGNQKVVDYATKAKEHYLEAIKYAKKIPTSEKLEDTIRYLEIVRDEEMAGDYYLEAARLASYGAHDQAETMAETAEKIADVADQYKPSFFGIPGFGNFQLGDLVWWLIALAIVAGVFYVLFGKRAAVLVAVLFLAFAVLDSNLIGAILAKISGFSLLDKLKFW
;
A
#
# COMPACT_ATOMS: atom_id res chain seq x y z
N MET A 1 43.12 -8.83 1.44
CA MET A 1 42.50 -9.67 2.49
C MET A 1 43.53 -10.60 3.16
N LYS A 2 44.58 -10.07 3.83
CA LYS A 2 45.60 -10.89 4.52
C LYS A 2 46.33 -10.21 5.70
N THR A 3 45.84 -9.08 6.20
CA THR A 3 46.51 -8.32 7.28
C THR A 3 45.69 -8.15 8.57
N LEU A 4 44.41 -8.54 8.60
CA LEU A 4 43.59 -8.55 9.83
C LEU A 4 43.74 -9.84 10.67
N GLY A 5 44.15 -10.95 10.03
CA GLY A 5 44.22 -12.28 10.67
C GLY A 5 45.39 -12.44 11.66
N CYS A 6 46.51 -11.74 11.44
CA CYS A 6 47.68 -11.85 12.31
C CYS A 6 47.52 -11.08 13.65
N PHE A 7 46.64 -10.09 13.72
CA PHE A 7 46.44 -9.29 14.92
C PHE A 7 45.52 -9.97 15.95
N LEU A 8 44.51 -10.71 15.47
CA LEU A 8 43.60 -11.48 16.33
C LEU A 8 44.25 -12.75 16.90
N LEU A 9 45.16 -13.39 16.17
CA LEU A 9 45.88 -14.58 16.64
C LEU A 9 46.92 -14.28 17.74
N SER A 10 47.55 -13.08 17.73
CA SER A 10 48.50 -12.70 18.79
C SER A 10 47.81 -12.37 20.13
N ILE A 11 46.59 -11.82 20.08
CA ILE A 11 45.77 -11.54 21.27
C ILE A 11 45.25 -12.86 21.90
N ILE A 12 44.97 -13.87 21.09
CA ILE A 12 44.48 -15.17 21.54
C ILE A 12 45.64 -16.03 22.12
N GLN A 13 46.84 -15.99 21.55
CA GLN A 13 48.02 -16.65 22.15
C GLN A 13 48.42 -16.02 23.48
N LYS A 14 48.39 -14.69 23.59
CA LYS A 14 48.73 -13.95 24.82
C LYS A 14 47.71 -14.15 25.96
N ARG A 15 46.50 -14.66 25.67
CA ARG A 15 45.51 -15.10 26.67
C ARG A 15 45.64 -16.57 27.06
N ARG A 16 46.21 -17.44 26.21
CA ARG A 16 46.46 -18.85 26.55
C ARG A 16 47.63 -19.03 27.50
N GLU A 17 48.69 -18.22 27.37
CA GLU A 17 49.85 -18.26 28.28
C GLU A 17 49.53 -17.72 29.69
N LYS A 18 48.45 -16.93 29.85
CA LYS A 18 47.96 -16.48 31.16
C LYS A 18 47.04 -17.48 31.87
N MET A 19 46.70 -18.61 31.25
CA MET A 19 45.81 -19.63 31.82
C MET A 19 46.53 -20.92 32.28
N GLU A 20 47.87 -21.00 32.21
CA GLU A 20 48.60 -22.19 32.67
C GLU A 20 49.14 -22.13 34.11
N ASP A 21 49.05 -21.00 34.82
CA ASP A 21 49.70 -20.88 36.15
C ASP A 21 48.79 -20.96 37.39
N GLU A 22 47.50 -21.29 37.28
CA GLU A 22 46.71 -21.62 38.47
C GLU A 22 45.82 -22.86 38.29
N LYS A 23 46.43 -24.03 38.42
CA LYS A 23 45.71 -25.26 38.81
C LYS A 23 45.54 -25.32 40.32
N ARG A 24 44.30 -25.24 40.83
CA ARG A 24 43.83 -26.12 41.93
C ARG A 24 42.32 -26.43 41.82
N PRO A 25 41.87 -27.63 42.26
CA PRO A 25 40.60 -28.21 41.89
C PRO A 25 39.52 -27.91 42.94
N GLN A 26 38.35 -27.40 42.56
CA GLN A 26 37.21 -27.43 43.47
C GLN A 26 35.83 -27.43 42.79
N SER A 27 35.15 -28.56 42.97
CA SER A 27 33.71 -28.81 42.89
C SER A 27 33.04 -28.71 41.51
N SER A 28 32.83 -29.88 40.88
CA SER A 28 31.95 -30.10 39.73
C SER A 28 30.45 -29.93 40.03
N ARG A 29 30.08 -29.41 41.22
CA ARG A 29 28.68 -29.10 41.61
C ARG A 29 28.20 -27.72 41.16
N ARG A 30 29.10 -26.76 40.89
CA ARG A 30 28.72 -25.41 40.43
C ARG A 30 28.39 -25.34 38.94
N THR A 31 28.98 -26.21 38.12
CA THR A 31 28.74 -26.24 36.67
C THR A 31 27.40 -26.89 36.33
N THR A 32 27.00 -27.93 37.06
CA THR A 32 25.67 -28.58 36.93
C THR A 32 24.54 -27.66 37.39
N HIS A 33 24.74 -26.85 38.43
CA HIS A 33 23.74 -25.83 38.81
C HIS A 33 23.58 -24.75 37.74
N LYS A 34 24.67 -24.24 37.15
CA LYS A 34 24.58 -23.22 36.08
C LYS A 34 23.88 -23.75 34.81
N ILE A 35 24.10 -25.02 34.46
CA ILE A 35 23.42 -25.66 33.31
C ILE A 35 21.93 -25.92 33.63
N ALA A 36 21.60 -26.31 34.87
CA ALA A 36 20.21 -26.50 35.30
C ALA A 36 19.44 -25.16 35.35
N THR A 37 20.06 -24.08 35.83
CA THR A 37 19.46 -22.74 35.82
C THR A 37 19.28 -22.22 34.39
N LEU A 38 20.23 -22.47 33.49
CA LEU A 38 20.11 -22.14 32.07
C LEU A 38 18.99 -22.94 31.39
N MET A 39 18.85 -24.24 31.69
CA MET A 39 17.73 -25.05 31.18
C MET A 39 16.37 -24.62 31.73
N ILE A 40 16.27 -24.24 33.01
CA ILE A 40 15.04 -23.71 33.60
C ILE A 40 14.69 -22.35 32.97
N PHE A 41 15.69 -21.52 32.68
CA PHE A 41 15.49 -20.24 31.98
C PHE A 41 15.02 -20.47 30.53
N ILE A 42 15.60 -21.44 29.82
CA ILE A 42 15.16 -21.84 28.46
C ILE A 42 13.75 -22.47 28.48
N LEU A 43 13.38 -23.23 29.52
CA LEU A 43 12.05 -23.81 29.69
C LEU A 43 10.98 -22.77 30.04
N LEU A 44 11.32 -21.74 30.83
CA LEU A 44 10.40 -20.64 31.16
C LEU A 44 10.16 -19.71 29.97
N ILE A 45 11.15 -19.52 29.09
CA ILE A 45 11.03 -18.73 27.87
C ILE A 45 10.22 -19.48 26.79
N ASN A 46 10.32 -20.82 26.72
CA ASN A 46 9.55 -21.63 25.77
C ASN A 46 8.12 -22.01 26.23
N ALA A 47 7.71 -21.63 27.44
CA ALA A 47 6.41 -21.99 28.01
C ALA A 47 5.22 -21.29 27.31
N GLN A 48 5.45 -20.29 26.45
CA GLN A 48 4.41 -19.70 25.60
C GLN A 48 4.08 -20.54 24.35
N TYR A 49 4.79 -21.64 24.06
CA TYR A 49 4.52 -22.51 22.89
C TYR A 49 4.21 -23.98 23.21
N ALA A 50 4.03 -24.37 24.49
CA ALA A 50 3.70 -25.74 24.86
C ALA A 50 2.59 -25.81 25.93
N ALA A 51 1.36 -25.47 25.55
CA ALA A 51 0.16 -25.83 26.31
C ALA A 51 -0.20 -27.31 26.10
N ALA A 52 0.63 -28.21 26.64
CA ALA A 52 0.26 -29.57 27.04
C ALA A 52 1.52 -30.31 27.54
N TRP A 53 1.81 -30.24 28.85
CA TRP A 53 2.42 -31.35 29.61
C TRP A 53 2.39 -31.02 31.12
N SER A 54 1.89 -31.96 31.92
CA SER A 54 1.71 -31.82 33.37
C SER A 54 3.05 -32.06 34.10
N LEU A 55 3.71 -30.99 34.51
CA LEU A 55 4.96 -31.01 35.29
C LEU A 55 4.76 -31.24 36.80
N ARG A 56 3.61 -31.81 37.20
CA ARG A 56 3.22 -31.91 38.63
C ARG A 56 3.99 -32.99 39.40
N ASP A 57 4.63 -33.94 38.73
CA ASP A 57 5.24 -35.10 39.38
C ASP A 57 6.78 -35.09 39.46
N ALA A 58 7.47 -34.10 38.87
CA ALA A 58 8.93 -34.13 38.76
C ALA A 58 9.72 -33.28 39.78
N VAL A 59 9.08 -32.48 40.65
CA VAL A 59 9.79 -31.52 41.52
C VAL A 59 9.31 -31.52 42.98
N ARG A 60 8.75 -32.64 43.44
CA ARG A 60 8.21 -32.75 44.81
C ARG A 60 9.23 -32.70 45.98
N PRO A 61 10.57 -32.86 45.83
CA PRO A 61 11.46 -32.76 46.99
C PRO A 61 12.01 -31.34 47.27
N ALA A 62 11.71 -30.33 46.46
CA ALA A 62 12.36 -29.01 46.56
C ALA A 62 11.40 -27.84 46.89
N THR A 63 10.15 -28.10 47.29
CA THR A 63 9.10 -27.07 47.37
C THR A 63 8.89 -26.44 48.74
N SER A 64 9.37 -27.00 49.86
CA SER A 64 9.06 -26.40 51.17
C SER A 64 9.77 -25.05 51.41
N TRP A 65 11.03 -24.92 50.97
CA TRP A 65 11.79 -23.66 51.07
C TRP A 65 11.33 -22.59 50.06
N LEU A 66 10.83 -23.04 48.89
CA LEU A 66 10.31 -22.17 47.83
C LEU A 66 8.88 -21.70 48.14
N GLU A 67 8.03 -22.54 48.72
CA GLU A 67 6.69 -22.17 49.18
C GLU A 67 6.74 -21.12 50.29
N GLU A 68 7.70 -21.19 51.21
CA GLU A 68 7.82 -20.20 52.30
C GLU A 68 8.25 -18.81 51.78
N LYS A 69 9.16 -18.78 50.79
CA LYS A 69 9.61 -17.55 50.11
C LYS A 69 8.55 -16.98 49.16
N LEU A 70 7.83 -17.84 48.44
CA LEU A 70 6.72 -17.45 47.55
C LEU A 70 5.50 -16.99 48.34
N ASN A 71 5.18 -17.61 49.47
CA ASN A 71 4.12 -17.14 50.37
C ASN A 71 4.50 -15.83 51.06
N GLY A 72 5.79 -15.60 51.36
CA GLY A 72 6.28 -14.30 51.84
C GLY A 72 6.16 -13.19 50.79
N ALA A 73 6.50 -13.48 49.53
CA ALA A 73 6.32 -12.54 48.41
C ALA A 73 4.84 -12.31 48.06
N TYR A 74 4.01 -13.37 48.13
CA TYR A 74 2.57 -13.32 47.90
C TYR A 74 1.83 -12.56 49.01
N ASN A 75 2.22 -12.73 50.27
CA ASN A 75 1.66 -11.96 51.39
C ASN A 75 2.12 -10.49 51.36
N TRP A 76 3.37 -10.22 50.96
CA TRP A 76 3.83 -8.86 50.70
C TRP A 76 3.05 -8.18 49.54
N LEU A 77 2.73 -8.94 48.48
CA LEU A 77 1.88 -8.52 47.36
C LEU A 77 0.40 -8.32 47.74
N LYS A 78 -0.10 -9.08 48.72
CA LYS A 78 -1.49 -9.04 49.19
C LYS A 78 -1.73 -7.98 50.27
N GLU A 79 -0.73 -7.69 51.09
CA GLU A 79 -0.79 -6.67 52.16
C GLU A 79 -0.42 -5.27 51.66
N GLY A 80 0.35 -5.17 50.58
CA GLY A 80 0.49 -3.94 49.80
C GLY A 80 -0.76 -3.68 48.96
N ARG A 81 -1.43 -2.54 49.16
CA ARG A 81 -2.69 -2.15 48.49
C ARG A 81 -2.53 -1.87 46.97
N HIS A 82 -1.96 -2.77 46.17
CA HIS A 82 -1.61 -2.47 44.77
C HIS A 82 -2.02 -3.50 43.71
N LEU A 83 -2.63 -4.65 44.04
CA LEU A 83 -3.01 -5.65 43.02
C LEU A 83 -4.38 -6.31 43.29
N GLY A 84 -5.42 -5.48 43.45
CA GLY A 84 -6.80 -5.93 43.23
C GLY A 84 -7.18 -5.72 41.77
N THR A 85 -7.72 -6.76 41.12
CA THR A 85 -8.34 -6.81 39.78
C THR A 85 -7.41 -6.73 38.56
N ALA A 86 -6.83 -7.88 38.21
CA ALA A 86 -6.39 -8.18 36.84
C ALA A 86 -6.82 -9.60 36.46
N VAL A 87 -8.06 -9.78 36.01
CA VAL A 87 -8.47 -10.86 35.08
C VAL A 87 -9.76 -10.42 34.37
N GLY A 88 -9.67 -10.03 33.09
CA GLY A 88 -10.79 -9.95 32.15
C GLY A 88 -11.78 -8.78 32.32
N ALA A 89 -11.87 -7.92 31.30
CA ALA A 89 -12.96 -6.95 31.04
C ALA A 89 -12.99 -5.60 31.80
N THR A 90 -11.91 -4.80 31.83
CA THR A 90 -11.90 -3.53 32.61
C THR A 90 -11.87 -2.20 31.86
N CYS A 91 -11.79 -2.10 30.52
CA CYS A 91 -12.12 -0.81 29.87
C CYS A 91 -13.63 -0.53 29.79
N PHE A 92 -14.47 -1.55 29.99
CA PHE A 92 -15.93 -1.40 30.04
C PHE A 92 -16.52 -1.50 31.46
N ALA A 93 -15.81 -2.13 32.41
CA ALA A 93 -16.29 -2.30 33.79
C ALA A 93 -15.88 -1.17 34.76
N ILE A 94 -14.82 -0.41 34.47
CA ILE A 94 -14.40 0.71 35.33
C ILE A 94 -15.39 1.88 35.25
N THR A 95 -16.08 2.06 34.13
CA THR A 95 -17.10 3.11 33.93
C THR A 95 -18.46 2.78 34.59
N MET A 96 -18.74 1.51 34.91
CA MET A 96 -19.99 1.09 35.57
C MET A 96 -19.85 0.91 37.09
N ALA A 97 -18.64 0.70 37.62
CA ALA A 97 -18.42 0.53 39.06
C ALA A 97 -18.28 1.87 39.83
N GLY A 98 -18.04 2.99 39.14
CA GLY A 98 -17.93 4.32 39.74
C GLY A 98 -19.26 5.04 39.98
N ALA A 99 -20.34 4.62 39.31
CA ALA A 99 -21.64 5.31 39.37
C ALA A 99 -22.56 4.87 40.54
N THR A 100 -22.18 3.86 41.33
CA THR A 100 -23.05 3.31 42.40
C THR A 100 -22.66 3.72 43.82
N LYS A 101 -21.62 4.56 44.02
CA LYS A 101 -21.21 5.04 45.36
C LYS A 101 -21.35 6.54 45.61
N GLY A 102 -21.94 7.30 44.68
CA GLY A 102 -22.28 8.72 44.88
C GLY A 102 -23.72 9.00 45.30
N ALA A 103 -24.61 8.00 45.30
CA ALA A 103 -26.06 8.21 45.44
C ALA A 103 -26.68 7.76 46.80
N VAL A 104 -25.87 7.42 47.82
CA VAL A 104 -26.38 6.87 49.11
C VAL A 104 -26.09 7.76 50.33
N THR A 105 -25.76 9.04 50.15
CA THR A 105 -25.67 10.00 51.27
C THR A 105 -26.37 11.33 50.98
N GLY A 106 -27.64 11.24 50.57
CA GLY A 106 -28.46 12.43 50.30
C GLY A 106 -29.95 12.15 50.22
N ALA A 107 -30.47 11.22 51.02
CA ALA A 107 -31.91 11.01 51.18
C ALA A 107 -32.29 11.16 52.66
N VAL A 108 -32.32 12.40 53.14
CA VAL A 108 -33.12 12.81 54.30
C VAL A 108 -33.74 14.17 53.97
N GLY A 109 -35.06 14.18 53.76
CA GLY A 109 -35.86 15.40 53.87
C GLY A 109 -36.72 15.77 52.67
N GLY A 110 -37.96 15.26 52.64
CA GLY A 110 -39.12 16.08 52.28
C GLY A 110 -39.67 16.00 50.86
N SER A 111 -40.84 15.34 50.75
CA SER A 111 -41.99 15.64 49.87
C SER A 111 -42.12 17.13 49.49
N VAL A 112 -42.68 17.57 48.35
CA VAL A 112 -44.12 17.49 47.97
C VAL A 112 -44.34 17.82 46.47
N ALA A 113 -45.13 16.98 45.77
CA ALA A 113 -46.14 17.27 44.71
C ALA A 113 -45.83 18.02 43.37
N PRO A 114 -46.66 17.79 42.32
CA PRO A 114 -46.32 17.96 40.89
C PRO A 114 -46.93 19.21 40.22
N GLY A 115 -46.30 19.70 39.16
CA GLY A 115 -46.94 20.64 38.21
C GLY A 115 -45.99 21.60 37.48
N ILE A 116 -45.76 21.31 36.19
CA ILE A 116 -45.49 22.23 35.05
C ILE A 116 -44.56 23.44 35.31
N GLY A 117 -43.33 23.37 34.77
CA GLY A 117 -42.52 24.55 34.43
C GLY A 117 -41.00 24.35 34.58
N ASN A 118 -40.26 24.55 33.48
CA ASN A 118 -38.79 24.67 33.33
C ASN A 118 -38.02 23.44 32.77
N ILE A 119 -37.99 23.35 31.44
CA ILE A 119 -36.96 22.66 30.65
C ILE A 119 -35.84 23.67 30.36
N VAL A 120 -35.01 24.00 31.35
CA VAL A 120 -33.67 24.61 31.21
C VAL A 120 -32.97 24.39 32.56
N GLY A 121 -31.90 23.59 32.61
CA GLY A 121 -31.04 23.52 33.81
C GLY A 121 -30.66 22.14 34.37
N ALA A 122 -30.62 21.06 33.59
CA ALA A 122 -30.20 19.74 34.10
C ALA A 122 -29.32 18.89 33.15
N ILE A 123 -28.59 19.49 32.20
CA ILE A 123 -27.60 18.77 31.34
C ILE A 123 -26.16 19.30 31.56
N GLY A 124 -25.93 20.18 32.53
CA GLY A 124 -24.66 20.91 32.69
C GLY A 124 -23.64 20.36 33.70
N GLY A 125 -23.90 19.26 34.42
CA GLY A 125 -23.07 18.90 35.59
C GLY A 125 -22.43 17.51 35.60
N GLY A 126 -22.92 16.55 34.79
CA GLY A 126 -22.52 15.14 34.92
C GLY A 126 -21.53 14.63 33.88
N ILE A 127 -21.47 15.25 32.70
CA ILE A 127 -20.69 14.74 31.55
C ILE A 127 -19.24 15.23 31.58
N VAL A 128 -18.98 16.42 32.14
CA VAL A 128 -17.62 16.99 32.27
C VAL A 128 -16.75 16.18 33.26
N GLY A 129 -17.35 15.57 34.29
CA GLY A 129 -16.60 14.76 35.28
C GLY A 129 -16.14 13.39 34.76
N ALA A 130 -16.88 12.78 33.83
CA ALA A 130 -16.47 11.54 33.17
C ALA A 130 -15.44 11.78 32.06
N LEU A 131 -15.50 12.94 31.39
CA LEU A 131 -14.53 13.40 30.38
C LEU A 131 -13.11 13.61 30.96
N ILE A 132 -12.99 14.01 32.22
CA ILE A 132 -11.70 14.22 32.89
C ILE A 132 -11.07 12.89 33.38
N ALA A 133 -11.89 11.87 33.66
CA ALA A 133 -11.38 10.58 34.16
C ALA A 133 -10.79 9.68 33.06
N GLY A 134 -11.27 9.80 31.81
CA GLY A 134 -10.65 9.12 30.65
C GLY A 134 -9.27 9.69 30.30
N GLY A 135 -9.06 10.99 30.52
CA GLY A 135 -7.75 11.66 30.33
C GLY A 135 -6.72 11.36 31.43
N ALA A 136 -7.16 10.92 32.62
CA ALA A 136 -6.28 10.70 33.76
C ALA A 136 -5.37 9.46 33.62
N CYS A 137 -5.72 8.48 32.79
CA CYS A 137 -4.82 7.36 32.46
C CYS A 137 -3.68 7.78 31.52
N TYR A 138 -3.83 8.88 30.77
CA TYR A 138 -2.83 9.40 29.83
C TYR A 138 -1.89 10.45 30.47
N LEU A 139 -2.33 11.13 31.53
CA LEU A 139 -1.54 12.11 32.30
C LEU A 139 -0.60 11.49 33.35
N GLY A 140 -0.54 10.16 33.46
CA GLY A 140 0.39 9.45 34.37
C GLY A 140 1.87 9.64 34.03
N GLY A 141 2.20 10.14 32.83
CA GLY A 141 3.58 10.37 32.37
C GLY A 141 4.37 11.31 33.27
N ALA A 142 3.78 12.41 33.74
CA ALA A 142 4.48 13.38 34.59
C ALA A 142 4.77 12.85 36.01
N ALA A 143 3.91 11.98 36.55
CA ALA A 143 4.11 11.35 37.85
C ALA A 143 5.14 10.21 37.79
N ILE A 144 5.18 9.47 36.67
CA ILE A 144 6.15 8.40 36.42
C ILE A 144 7.52 8.99 36.07
N GLU A 145 7.57 10.08 35.28
CA GLU A 145 8.80 10.81 34.98
C GLU A 145 9.44 11.38 36.26
N ASN A 146 8.63 12.00 37.13
CA ASN A 146 9.10 12.46 38.44
C ASN A 146 9.50 11.29 39.34
N TRP A 147 8.80 10.15 39.31
CA TRP A 147 9.18 8.96 40.08
C TRP A 147 10.48 8.29 39.58
N ILE A 148 10.74 8.30 38.27
CA ILE A 148 11.98 7.78 37.67
C ILE A 148 13.15 8.72 37.99
N LYS A 149 12.95 10.05 37.84
CA LYS A 149 13.93 11.07 38.21
C LYS A 149 14.26 11.04 39.71
N ASP A 150 13.27 10.76 40.57
CA ASP A 150 13.42 10.69 42.03
C ASP A 150 13.98 9.34 42.55
N LYS A 151 13.92 8.26 41.74
CA LYS A 151 14.41 6.91 42.12
C LYS A 151 15.74 6.52 41.49
N PHE A 152 16.11 7.11 40.36
CA PHE A 152 17.34 6.81 39.63
C PHE A 152 18.23 8.05 39.53
N ASP A 153 18.96 8.31 40.62
CA ASP A 153 19.94 9.39 40.84
C ASP A 153 21.16 9.36 39.89
N PHE A 154 21.11 8.56 38.81
CA PHE A 154 22.15 8.49 37.77
C PHE A 154 21.96 9.55 36.67
N PHE A 155 20.78 10.18 36.60
CA PHE A 155 20.46 11.21 35.60
C PHE A 155 20.59 12.65 36.11
N ASN A 156 20.76 12.85 37.41
CA ASN A 156 21.13 14.15 37.98
C ASN A 156 22.64 14.21 38.15
N ASN A 157 23.34 14.78 37.16
CA ASN A 157 24.68 15.31 37.39
C ASN A 157 24.53 16.83 37.51
N ASP A 158 24.63 17.31 38.74
CA ASP A 158 24.72 18.74 39.11
C ASP A 158 26.17 19.25 39.17
N ASP A 159 27.15 18.50 38.64
CA ASP A 159 28.53 18.96 38.56
C ASP A 159 28.87 19.33 37.11
N ASP A 160 28.87 20.65 36.89
CA ASP A 160 29.51 21.32 35.77
C ASP A 160 31.00 20.93 35.67
N GLU A 161 31.49 21.01 34.42
CA GLU A 161 32.87 20.85 33.95
C GLU A 161 33.24 19.44 33.45
N ASP A 162 33.30 19.36 32.11
CA ASP A 162 33.90 18.33 31.26
C ASP A 162 33.24 16.94 31.23
N GLY A 163 32.38 16.69 30.23
CA GLY A 163 31.95 15.31 29.95
C GLY A 163 31.05 15.19 28.73
N GLY A 164 31.50 14.45 27.72
CA GLY A 164 30.77 14.22 26.48
C GLY A 164 29.38 13.62 26.71
N GLY A 165 28.35 14.43 26.50
CA GLY A 165 26.97 13.98 26.38
C GLY A 165 26.80 13.17 25.09
N LEU A 166 26.09 12.05 25.19
CA LEU A 166 25.73 11.21 24.06
C LEU A 166 24.89 12.00 23.05
N ALA A 167 25.54 12.51 21.99
CA ALA A 167 24.93 13.21 20.85
C ALA A 167 23.94 12.35 20.01
N ILE A 168 23.62 11.14 20.47
CA ILE A 168 22.75 10.17 19.78
C ILE A 168 21.28 10.34 20.20
N LEU A 169 20.97 11.06 21.29
CA LEU A 169 19.60 11.18 21.85
C LEU A 169 18.87 12.49 21.49
N GLN A 170 19.43 13.36 20.66
CA GLN A 170 18.82 14.66 20.38
C GLN A 170 17.84 14.56 19.20
N PRO A 171 16.60 15.08 19.33
CA PRO A 171 15.67 15.19 18.21
C PRO A 171 16.31 16.01 17.09
N ARG A 172 15.95 15.75 15.83
CA ARG A 172 16.47 16.51 14.69
C ARG A 172 16.12 17.99 14.88
N ASN A 173 17.14 18.84 14.95
CA ASN A 173 16.96 20.28 14.91
C ASN A 173 16.57 20.71 13.50
N LEU A 174 15.50 21.50 13.38
CA LEU A 174 14.97 22.03 12.13
C LEU A 174 15.35 23.51 12.01
N SER A 175 15.91 23.91 10.87
CA SER A 175 16.17 25.34 10.61
C SER A 175 14.89 26.06 10.18
N TYR A 176 14.78 27.37 10.43
CA TYR A 176 13.64 28.18 9.96
C TYR A 176 13.45 28.08 8.43
N ASN A 177 14.54 28.03 7.67
CA ASN A 177 14.46 27.90 6.21
C ASN A 177 13.87 26.55 5.77
N GLU A 178 14.15 25.48 6.50
CA GLU A 178 13.61 24.14 6.25
C GLU A 178 12.12 24.08 6.62
N TYR A 179 11.74 24.66 7.76
CA TYR A 179 10.35 24.85 8.19
C TYR A 179 9.54 25.67 7.16
N ALA A 180 10.05 26.84 6.78
CA ALA A 180 9.37 27.76 5.87
C ALA A 180 9.27 27.22 4.43
N SER A 181 10.21 26.39 4.01
CA SER A 181 10.21 25.78 2.67
C SER A 181 9.40 24.49 2.56
N LYS A 182 8.92 23.93 3.69
CA LYS A 182 8.13 22.69 3.76
C LYS A 182 8.80 21.49 3.06
N THR A 183 10.12 21.49 2.93
CA THR A 183 10.85 20.50 2.10
C THR A 183 10.62 19.07 2.57
N THR A 184 10.54 18.86 3.87
CA THR A 184 10.38 17.57 4.55
C THR A 184 8.99 16.97 4.35
N LEU A 185 7.95 17.81 4.36
CA LEU A 185 6.58 17.41 4.03
C LEU A 185 6.44 17.13 2.51
N LEU A 186 7.10 17.91 1.67
CA LEU A 186 7.12 17.68 0.23
C LEU A 186 7.77 16.35 -0.16
N ASP A 187 8.68 15.81 0.66
CA ASP A 187 9.26 14.48 0.47
C ASP A 187 8.22 13.35 0.67
N VAL A 188 7.15 13.58 1.43
CA VAL A 188 6.01 12.63 1.50
C VAL A 188 5.31 12.52 0.15
N PHE A 189 5.24 13.64 -0.56
CA PHE A 189 4.62 13.78 -1.88
C PHE A 189 5.66 13.70 -2.99
N ASN A 190 6.76 12.95 -2.76
CA ASN A 190 7.89 12.86 -3.67
C ASN A 190 7.48 12.22 -5.01
N THR A 191 7.16 13.08 -5.96
CA THR A 191 6.85 12.75 -7.34
C THR A 191 7.52 13.76 -8.26
N THR A 192 7.56 13.44 -9.55
CA THR A 192 8.08 14.38 -10.55
C THR A 192 6.98 15.40 -10.85
N PHE A 193 7.10 16.59 -10.24
CA PHE A 193 6.26 17.75 -10.59
C PHE A 193 6.77 18.35 -11.90
N VAL A 194 5.89 18.44 -12.89
CA VAL A 194 6.26 18.89 -14.23
C VAL A 194 5.41 20.09 -14.64
N ASN A 195 6.08 21.15 -15.10
CA ASN A 195 5.42 22.30 -15.69
C ASN A 195 4.88 21.98 -17.09
N VAL A 196 3.86 22.72 -17.54
CA VAL A 196 3.23 22.54 -18.86
C VAL A 196 4.25 22.55 -20.02
N THR A 197 5.31 23.35 -19.92
CA THR A 197 6.36 23.48 -20.94
C THR A 197 7.21 22.21 -21.10
N GLU A 198 7.40 21.44 -20.03
CA GLU A 198 8.21 20.21 -20.02
C GLU A 198 7.35 18.94 -20.07
N LEU A 199 6.04 19.09 -19.92
CA LEU A 199 5.08 18.00 -19.76
C LEU A 199 5.11 17.01 -20.92
N LEU A 200 5.14 17.49 -22.17
CA LEU A 200 5.18 16.61 -23.33
C LEU A 200 6.42 15.69 -23.34
N GLN A 201 7.58 16.22 -22.94
CA GLN A 201 8.81 15.42 -22.88
C GLN A 201 8.81 14.44 -21.71
N ALA A 202 8.14 14.78 -20.59
CA ALA A 202 7.95 13.85 -19.48
C ALA A 202 6.96 12.73 -19.85
N GLU A 203 5.85 13.07 -20.50
CA GLU A 203 4.84 12.13 -21.00
C GLU A 203 5.44 11.11 -21.96
N GLN A 204 6.23 11.56 -22.95
CA GLN A 204 6.87 10.67 -23.92
C GLN A 204 7.89 9.72 -23.27
N ARG A 205 8.64 10.21 -22.27
CA ARG A 205 9.60 9.37 -21.53
C ARG A 205 8.90 8.32 -20.68
N ASP A 206 7.86 8.71 -19.94
CA ASP A 206 7.03 7.79 -19.14
C ASP A 206 6.35 6.76 -20.06
N PHE A 207 5.84 7.18 -21.21
CA PHE A 207 5.23 6.28 -22.20
C PHE A 207 6.20 5.21 -22.71
N GLU A 208 7.42 5.58 -23.12
CA GLU A 208 8.42 4.62 -23.58
C GLU A 208 8.91 3.70 -22.46
N GLU A 209 8.97 4.18 -21.21
CA GLU A 209 9.26 3.34 -20.04
C GLU A 209 8.15 2.29 -19.80
N LEU A 210 6.89 2.72 -19.80
CA LEU A 210 5.74 1.81 -19.64
C LEU A 210 5.69 0.78 -20.77
N LYS A 211 5.95 1.21 -22.00
CA LYS A 211 6.03 0.35 -23.18
C LYS A 211 7.13 -0.70 -23.05
N ALA A 212 8.31 -0.32 -22.57
CA ALA A 212 9.40 -1.27 -22.32
C ALA A 212 9.06 -2.29 -21.22
N ARG A 213 8.33 -1.88 -20.16
CA ARG A 213 7.88 -2.80 -19.10
C ARG A 213 6.86 -3.83 -19.58
N LEU A 214 6.09 -3.49 -20.62
CA LEU A 214 5.11 -4.38 -21.27
C LEU A 214 5.70 -5.16 -22.45
N SER A 215 7.02 -5.17 -22.59
CA SER A 215 7.69 -5.97 -23.61
C SER A 215 7.45 -7.47 -23.40
N THR A 216 7.35 -8.17 -24.51
CA THR A 216 7.00 -9.59 -24.61
C THR A 216 7.81 -10.17 -25.77
N THR A 217 7.90 -11.49 -25.85
CA THR A 217 8.55 -12.18 -26.96
C THR A 217 7.59 -13.12 -27.68
N LEU A 218 7.87 -13.39 -28.95
CA LEU A 218 7.10 -14.37 -29.73
C LEU A 218 7.62 -15.79 -29.43
N VAL A 219 6.73 -16.66 -28.97
CA VAL A 219 7.05 -18.06 -28.60
C VAL A 219 6.18 -19.04 -29.37
N PRO A 220 6.67 -20.25 -29.67
CA PRO A 220 5.84 -21.30 -30.23
C PRO A 220 4.82 -21.78 -29.20
N TYR A 221 3.56 -21.83 -29.61
CA TYR A 221 2.49 -22.45 -28.83
C TYR A 221 2.45 -23.94 -29.12
N THR A 222 2.22 -24.74 -28.08
CA THR A 222 1.93 -26.15 -28.22
C THR A 222 0.61 -26.35 -28.94
N PHE A 223 0.55 -27.34 -29.82
CA PHE A 223 -0.66 -27.66 -30.56
C PHE A 223 -0.81 -29.17 -30.76
N GLU A 224 -2.04 -29.56 -31.06
CA GLU A 224 -2.45 -30.91 -31.41
C GLU A 224 -2.86 -30.96 -32.89
N GLU A 225 -2.52 -32.07 -33.54
CA GLU A 225 -2.99 -32.42 -34.87
C GLU A 225 -4.40 -32.98 -34.76
N THR A 226 -5.40 -32.12 -34.98
CA THR A 226 -6.79 -32.44 -34.63
C THR A 226 -7.55 -33.22 -35.69
N ASP A 227 -7.30 -32.94 -36.99
CA ASP A 227 -8.05 -33.57 -38.08
C ASP A 227 -7.34 -33.43 -39.44
N GLY A 228 -7.69 -34.32 -40.37
CA GLY A 228 -7.32 -34.25 -41.78
C GLY A 228 -5.93 -34.80 -42.13
N ASN A 229 -5.44 -34.44 -43.31
CA ASN A 229 -4.16 -34.83 -43.93
C ASN A 229 -2.96 -34.08 -43.32
N VAL A 230 -2.86 -34.01 -41.99
CA VAL A 230 -1.77 -33.32 -41.27
C VAL A 230 -0.37 -33.83 -41.66
N GLY A 231 -0.27 -35.10 -42.06
CA GLY A 231 0.98 -35.74 -42.48
C GLY A 231 1.57 -35.21 -43.80
N GLU A 232 0.81 -34.42 -44.56
CA GLU A 232 1.26 -33.76 -45.80
C GLU A 232 2.17 -32.55 -45.53
N PHE A 233 2.28 -32.13 -44.26
CA PHE A 233 3.05 -30.96 -43.85
C PHE A 233 4.13 -31.32 -42.82
N LYS A 234 5.17 -30.50 -42.74
CA LYS A 234 6.24 -30.54 -41.74
C LYS A 234 6.55 -29.15 -41.22
N ASP A 235 7.34 -29.09 -40.15
CA ASP A 235 7.79 -27.84 -39.51
C ASP A 235 6.64 -26.88 -39.20
N VAL A 236 5.48 -27.45 -38.84
CA VAL A 236 4.27 -26.71 -38.50
C VAL A 236 4.48 -26.03 -37.16
N THR A 237 4.31 -24.71 -37.12
CA THR A 237 4.42 -23.93 -35.88
C THR A 237 3.35 -22.86 -35.85
N ILE A 238 2.64 -22.76 -34.74
CA ILE A 238 1.81 -21.61 -34.38
C ILE A 238 2.58 -20.85 -33.30
N GLN A 239 2.85 -19.56 -33.52
CA GLN A 239 3.58 -18.71 -32.59
C GLN A 239 2.71 -17.52 -32.18
N GLY A 240 2.80 -17.14 -30.92
CA GLY A 240 2.11 -15.99 -30.34
C GLY A 240 2.93 -15.37 -29.20
N PRO A 241 2.46 -14.29 -28.57
CA PRO A 241 3.17 -13.62 -27.49
C PRO A 241 3.30 -14.53 -26.26
N ASP A 242 4.44 -14.48 -25.57
CA ASP A 242 4.62 -15.21 -24.31
C ASP A 242 3.66 -14.75 -23.20
N ALA A 243 3.26 -13.48 -23.23
CA ALA A 243 2.37 -12.83 -22.28
C ALA A 243 1.39 -11.88 -22.99
N ILE A 244 0.10 -12.04 -22.70
CA ILE A 244 -0.99 -11.20 -23.19
C ILE A 244 -1.71 -10.62 -21.97
N TYR A 245 -1.58 -9.31 -21.73
CA TYR A 245 -2.15 -8.66 -20.56
C TYR A 245 -3.58 -8.20 -20.83
N GLY A 246 -4.53 -8.83 -20.13
CA GLY A 246 -5.96 -8.49 -20.17
C GLY A 246 -6.67 -8.84 -21.47
N PHE A 247 -7.70 -8.07 -21.82
CA PHE A 247 -8.58 -8.33 -22.97
C PHE A 247 -7.97 -7.82 -24.28
N SER A 248 -6.70 -8.17 -24.50
CA SER A 248 -5.91 -7.68 -25.61
C SER A 248 -6.07 -8.50 -26.88
N ALA A 249 -6.03 -7.82 -28.02
CA ALA A 249 -5.77 -8.44 -29.31
C ALA A 249 -4.28 -8.81 -29.38
N PHE A 250 -3.92 -9.91 -30.03
CA PHE A 250 -2.56 -10.45 -30.05
C PHE A 250 -2.12 -10.89 -31.45
N PRO A 251 -0.87 -10.60 -31.84
CA PRO A 251 -0.33 -11.05 -33.12
C PRO A 251 -0.02 -12.54 -33.11
N ILE A 252 -0.32 -13.23 -34.20
CA ILE A 252 -0.08 -14.66 -34.40
C ILE A 252 0.68 -14.88 -35.70
N LYS A 253 1.65 -15.79 -35.66
CA LYS A 253 2.41 -16.26 -36.81
C LYS A 253 2.23 -17.75 -36.96
N PHE A 254 1.72 -18.17 -38.11
CA PHE A 254 1.60 -19.57 -38.49
C PHE A 254 2.58 -19.87 -39.61
N LYS A 255 3.37 -20.92 -39.44
CA LYS A 255 4.34 -21.39 -40.42
C LYS A 255 4.15 -22.88 -40.64
N LEU A 256 4.33 -23.30 -41.89
CA LEU A 256 4.31 -24.69 -42.30
C LEU A 256 5.06 -24.86 -43.63
N SER A 257 5.48 -26.10 -43.88
CA SER A 257 6.15 -26.51 -45.11
C SER A 257 5.52 -27.80 -45.65
N PRO A 258 5.50 -28.02 -46.98
CA PRO A 258 5.17 -29.31 -47.55
C PRO A 258 6.09 -30.40 -47.00
N ARG A 259 5.54 -31.57 -46.71
CA ARG A 259 6.31 -32.79 -46.53
C ARG A 259 6.48 -33.47 -47.88
N GLY A 260 7.72 -33.85 -48.21
CA GLY A 260 8.01 -34.45 -49.49
C GLY A 260 9.36 -35.17 -49.51
N ASN A 261 9.83 -35.37 -50.74
CA ASN A 261 11.17 -35.82 -51.06
C ASN A 261 11.66 -34.92 -52.21
N THR A 262 12.82 -34.30 -52.08
CA THR A 262 13.43 -33.44 -53.11
C THR A 262 13.72 -34.16 -54.43
N GLU A 263 13.74 -35.50 -54.42
CA GLU A 263 13.90 -36.33 -55.62
C GLU A 263 12.59 -36.60 -56.37
N VAL A 264 11.42 -36.30 -55.78
CA VAL A 264 10.09 -36.55 -56.36
C VAL A 264 9.33 -35.24 -56.52
N LYS A 265 8.88 -34.95 -57.73
CA LYS A 265 8.17 -33.72 -58.06
C LYS A 265 6.70 -33.80 -57.65
N ASP A 266 6.38 -33.54 -56.39
CA ASP A 266 4.99 -33.52 -55.90
C ASP A 266 4.68 -32.24 -55.10
N PRO A 267 4.54 -31.07 -55.77
CA PRO A 267 4.26 -29.83 -55.09
C PRO A 267 2.87 -29.82 -54.46
N ILE A 268 2.75 -29.17 -53.32
CA ILE A 268 1.48 -28.82 -52.69
C ILE A 268 1.12 -27.40 -53.08
N CYS A 269 -0.12 -27.21 -53.53
CA CYS A 269 -0.71 -25.92 -53.86
C CYS A 269 -1.82 -25.60 -52.86
N LEU A 270 -1.65 -24.54 -52.07
CA LEU A 270 -2.65 -24.12 -51.10
C LEU A 270 -3.84 -23.44 -51.80
N THR A 271 -5.06 -23.73 -51.37
CA THR A 271 -6.28 -23.04 -51.81
C THR A 271 -6.75 -22.05 -50.75
N ASP A 272 -6.84 -22.49 -49.49
CA ASP A 272 -7.24 -21.63 -48.39
C ASP A 272 -6.45 -21.95 -47.12
N VAL A 273 -6.08 -20.89 -46.39
CA VAL A 273 -5.55 -20.98 -45.04
C VAL A 273 -6.43 -20.14 -44.13
N ARG A 274 -6.85 -20.69 -42.99
CA ARG A 274 -7.67 -20.00 -41.98
C ARG A 274 -7.00 -20.03 -40.62
N LEU A 275 -6.98 -18.89 -39.95
CA LEU A 275 -6.62 -18.76 -38.53
C LEU A 275 -7.76 -18.11 -37.77
N TYR A 276 -8.14 -18.67 -36.63
CA TYR A 276 -9.20 -18.14 -35.79
C TYR A 276 -9.05 -18.54 -34.33
N VAL A 277 -9.71 -17.79 -33.45
CA VAL A 277 -9.86 -18.16 -32.04
C VAL A 277 -11.07 -19.07 -31.90
N TYR A 278 -10.90 -20.15 -31.16
CA TYR A 278 -11.91 -21.15 -30.87
C TYR A 278 -12.21 -21.12 -29.38
N THR A 279 -13.40 -20.63 -29.03
CA THR A 279 -13.85 -20.50 -27.64
C THR A 279 -14.27 -21.85 -27.05
N ARG A 280 -14.39 -21.93 -25.73
CA ARG A 280 -14.84 -23.12 -25.00
C ARG A 280 -16.20 -23.68 -25.47
N ASP A 281 -17.12 -22.81 -25.88
CA ASP A 281 -18.44 -23.19 -26.42
C ASP A 281 -18.40 -23.57 -27.92
N GLY A 282 -17.22 -23.57 -28.52
CA GLY A 282 -16.97 -24.03 -29.88
C GLY A 282 -17.23 -23.01 -30.97
N ARG A 283 -17.36 -21.72 -30.63
CA ARG A 283 -17.56 -20.65 -31.62
C ARG A 283 -16.21 -20.16 -32.17
N PRO A 284 -16.08 -20.00 -33.51
CA PRO A 284 -14.95 -19.32 -34.09
C PRO A 284 -15.10 -17.79 -33.94
N LEU A 285 -14.04 -17.12 -33.53
CA LEU A 285 -13.93 -15.66 -33.45
C LEU A 285 -12.77 -15.17 -34.31
N TRP A 286 -12.96 -13.99 -34.91
CA TRP A 286 -11.92 -13.24 -35.64
C TRP A 286 -11.24 -14.02 -36.78
N THR A 287 -11.98 -14.87 -37.49
CA THR A 287 -11.41 -15.69 -38.57
C THR A 287 -10.71 -14.86 -39.64
N ARG A 288 -9.43 -15.14 -39.89
CA ARG A 288 -8.66 -14.63 -41.03
C ARG A 288 -8.55 -15.72 -42.06
N THR A 289 -8.93 -15.45 -43.31
CA THR A 289 -8.84 -16.41 -44.43
C THR A 289 -7.96 -15.85 -45.55
N TRP A 290 -6.89 -16.56 -45.90
CA TRP A 290 -6.14 -16.32 -47.13
C TRP A 290 -6.60 -17.31 -48.18
N SER A 291 -7.11 -16.81 -49.30
CA SER A 291 -7.56 -17.62 -50.44
C SER A 291 -6.65 -17.36 -51.63
N PHE A 292 -6.30 -18.43 -52.33
CA PHE A 292 -5.35 -18.41 -53.45
C PHE A 292 -6.00 -18.96 -54.71
N GLN A 293 -5.64 -18.40 -55.85
CA GLN A 293 -6.00 -18.98 -57.13
C GLN A 293 -5.24 -20.30 -57.36
N PRO A 294 -5.81 -21.25 -58.13
CA PRO A 294 -5.12 -22.49 -58.45
C PRO A 294 -3.72 -22.22 -59.04
N GLY A 295 -2.69 -22.81 -58.45
CA GLY A 295 -1.31 -22.65 -58.91
C GLY A 295 -0.56 -21.45 -58.31
N GLU A 296 -1.22 -20.52 -57.62
CA GLU A 296 -0.62 -19.28 -57.13
C GLU A 296 0.35 -19.52 -55.97
N LYS A 297 -0.04 -20.36 -55.01
CA LYS A 297 0.71 -20.63 -53.79
C LYS A 297 1.13 -22.09 -53.71
N CYS A 298 2.00 -22.50 -54.64
CA CYS A 298 2.56 -23.85 -54.69
C CYS A 298 3.98 -23.92 -54.15
N GLY A 299 4.37 -25.09 -53.66
CA GLY A 299 5.68 -25.32 -53.08
C GLY A 299 6.02 -26.80 -52.95
N GLU A 300 7.29 -27.11 -53.10
CA GLU A 300 7.88 -28.42 -52.78
C GLU A 300 8.49 -28.39 -51.37
N GLU A 301 9.17 -29.47 -50.97
CA GLU A 301 9.63 -29.72 -49.59
C GLU A 301 10.44 -28.57 -48.95
N ASP A 302 11.21 -27.81 -49.73
CA ASP A 302 12.04 -26.69 -49.23
C ASP A 302 11.26 -25.37 -49.10
N THR A 303 9.98 -25.36 -49.48
CA THR A 303 9.14 -24.16 -49.42
C THR A 303 8.64 -23.93 -48.00
N VAL A 304 8.83 -22.72 -47.49
CA VAL A 304 8.28 -22.28 -46.21
C VAL A 304 7.17 -21.27 -46.47
N TRP A 305 5.95 -21.58 -46.02
CA TRP A 305 4.87 -20.62 -45.99
C TRP A 305 4.72 -20.00 -44.61
N THR A 306 4.34 -18.73 -44.58
CA THR A 306 4.16 -17.96 -43.35
C THR A 306 2.92 -17.10 -43.49
N PHE A 307 2.08 -17.14 -42.47
CA PHE A 307 0.80 -16.44 -42.38
C PHE A 307 0.77 -15.68 -41.07
N GLU A 308 0.45 -14.40 -41.14
CA GLU A 308 0.63 -13.45 -40.04
C GLU A 308 -0.67 -12.66 -39.86
N THR A 309 -1.18 -12.61 -38.63
CA THR A 309 -2.50 -11.99 -38.38
C THR A 309 -2.64 -11.52 -36.94
N VAL A 310 -3.70 -10.75 -36.65
CA VAL A 310 -4.11 -10.41 -35.28
C VAL A 310 -5.40 -11.14 -34.95
N LEU A 311 -5.46 -11.70 -33.74
CA LEU A 311 -6.62 -12.35 -33.15
C LEU A 311 -6.94 -11.74 -31.77
N LYS A 312 -8.07 -12.08 -31.16
CA LYS A 312 -8.42 -11.67 -29.79
C LYS A 312 -9.22 -12.78 -29.11
N GLY A 313 -9.03 -12.94 -27.81
CA GLY A 313 -9.89 -13.80 -26.99
C GLY A 313 -11.35 -13.29 -26.93
N PRO A 314 -12.25 -14.05 -26.30
CA PRO A 314 -13.59 -13.57 -26.03
C PRO A 314 -13.55 -12.43 -25.00
N ASP A 315 -14.54 -11.52 -25.09
CA ASP A 315 -14.61 -10.31 -24.26
C ASP A 315 -16.09 -9.99 -23.95
N PRO A 316 -16.57 -10.32 -22.73
CA PRO A 316 -17.96 -10.09 -22.35
C PRO A 316 -18.21 -8.73 -21.69
N TYR A 317 -17.18 -7.88 -21.53
CA TYR A 317 -17.24 -6.67 -20.69
C TYR A 317 -17.44 -5.35 -21.45
N GLU A 318 -17.46 -5.39 -22.79
CA GLU A 318 -17.57 -4.18 -23.61
C GLU A 318 -18.82 -3.34 -23.28
N ASN A 319 -19.96 -4.00 -23.05
CA ASN A 319 -21.22 -3.32 -22.71
C ASN A 319 -21.15 -2.62 -21.33
N GLN A 320 -20.45 -3.22 -20.37
CA GLN A 320 -20.25 -2.68 -19.03
C GLN A 320 -19.34 -1.46 -19.08
N VAL A 321 -18.30 -1.51 -19.92
CA VAL A 321 -17.45 -0.34 -20.19
C VAL A 321 -18.26 0.78 -20.82
N ASP A 322 -19.11 0.48 -21.81
CA ASP A 322 -20.01 1.48 -22.40
C ASP A 322 -20.98 2.07 -21.37
N ALA A 323 -21.49 1.27 -20.42
CA ALA A 323 -22.32 1.79 -19.34
C ALA A 323 -21.57 2.83 -18.49
N VAL A 324 -20.31 2.54 -18.11
CA VAL A 324 -19.46 3.47 -17.36
C VAL A 324 -19.20 4.75 -18.16
N LEU A 325 -18.91 4.64 -19.46
CA LEU A 325 -18.60 5.82 -20.28
C LEU A 325 -19.82 6.64 -20.64
N ASN A 326 -21.03 6.09 -20.50
CA ASN A 326 -22.30 6.76 -20.77
C ASN A 326 -23.05 7.23 -19.52
N GLY A 327 -22.39 7.30 -18.36
CA GLY A 327 -22.98 7.87 -17.15
C GLY A 327 -23.77 6.89 -16.29
N MET A 328 -23.69 5.59 -16.57
CA MET A 328 -24.42 4.54 -15.85
C MET A 328 -23.50 3.67 -14.98
N ALA A 329 -22.38 4.22 -14.50
CA ALA A 329 -21.49 3.49 -13.59
C ALA A 329 -22.13 3.24 -12.23
N SER A 330 -21.84 2.07 -11.67
CA SER A 330 -22.09 1.72 -10.28
C SER A 330 -20.86 0.99 -9.72
N TRP A 331 -20.77 0.89 -8.40
CA TRP A 331 -19.71 0.10 -7.76
C TRP A 331 -19.67 -1.34 -8.29
N ASP A 332 -20.83 -1.98 -8.46
CA ASP A 332 -20.91 -3.36 -8.97
C ASP A 332 -20.36 -3.47 -10.40
N ILE A 333 -20.69 -2.52 -11.28
CA ILE A 333 -20.19 -2.50 -12.66
C ILE A 333 -18.67 -2.31 -12.68
N ILE A 334 -18.14 -1.34 -11.93
CA ILE A 334 -16.70 -1.09 -11.84
C ILE A 334 -15.96 -2.30 -11.27
N ASN A 335 -16.48 -2.88 -10.19
CA ASN A 335 -15.86 -4.03 -9.55
C ASN A 335 -15.87 -5.26 -10.49
N GLN A 336 -16.94 -5.49 -11.25
CA GLN A 336 -16.96 -6.54 -12.28
C GLN A 336 -15.88 -6.32 -13.34
N ILE A 337 -15.72 -5.10 -13.85
CA ILE A 337 -14.70 -4.76 -14.85
C ILE A 337 -13.28 -4.94 -14.28
N TYR A 338 -13.03 -4.50 -13.04
CA TYR A 338 -11.70 -4.55 -12.42
C TYR A 338 -11.31 -5.96 -11.94
N MET A 339 -12.30 -6.78 -11.56
CA MET A 339 -12.07 -8.17 -11.17
C MET A 339 -12.10 -9.13 -12.36
N ALA A 340 -12.51 -8.67 -13.55
CA ALA A 340 -12.56 -9.45 -14.78
C ALA A 340 -11.21 -10.09 -15.11
N THR A 341 -11.22 -11.41 -15.35
CA THR A 341 -10.03 -12.15 -15.76
C THR A 341 -10.30 -12.85 -17.10
N PRO A 342 -9.55 -12.58 -18.18
CA PRO A 342 -9.79 -13.23 -19.46
C PRO A 342 -9.57 -14.75 -19.43
N LYS A 343 -8.88 -15.28 -18.39
CA LYS A 343 -8.76 -16.73 -18.14
C LYS A 343 -10.08 -17.42 -17.80
N ASP A 344 -11.10 -16.69 -17.36
CA ASP A 344 -12.41 -17.25 -17.03
C ASP A 344 -13.15 -17.74 -18.28
N GLU A 345 -12.75 -17.25 -19.47
CA GLU A 345 -13.25 -17.69 -20.78
C GLU A 345 -12.11 -18.25 -21.65
N PRO A 346 -11.63 -19.47 -21.36
CA PRO A 346 -10.49 -20.04 -22.07
C PRO A 346 -10.79 -20.24 -23.56
N TYR A 347 -9.76 -20.05 -24.37
CA TYR A 347 -9.80 -20.21 -25.82
C TYR A 347 -8.55 -20.91 -26.34
N GLU A 348 -8.66 -21.45 -27.56
CA GLU A 348 -7.54 -21.96 -28.33
C GLU A 348 -7.47 -21.26 -29.70
N ILE A 349 -6.36 -21.41 -30.40
CA ILE A 349 -6.18 -20.93 -31.77
C ILE A 349 -6.23 -22.14 -32.69
N VAL A 350 -6.96 -22.03 -33.78
CA VAL A 350 -7.07 -23.08 -34.78
C VAL A 350 -6.51 -22.59 -36.10
N ALA A 351 -5.70 -23.44 -36.72
CA ALA A 351 -5.21 -23.30 -38.08
C ALA A 351 -5.82 -24.38 -38.97
N GLU A 352 -6.46 -23.98 -40.06
CA GLU A 352 -6.99 -24.87 -41.09
C GLU A 352 -6.31 -24.55 -42.41
N VAL A 353 -5.84 -25.59 -43.09
CA VAL A 353 -5.20 -25.48 -44.40
C VAL A 353 -5.88 -26.43 -45.35
N THR A 354 -6.28 -25.92 -46.51
CA THR A 354 -6.83 -26.69 -47.61
C THR A 354 -6.02 -26.44 -48.87
N GLY A 355 -5.97 -27.42 -49.76
CA GLY A 355 -5.24 -27.32 -51.00
C GLY A 355 -5.34 -28.56 -51.86
N VAL A 356 -4.41 -28.68 -52.80
CA VAL A 356 -4.22 -29.88 -53.61
C VAL A 356 -2.74 -30.25 -53.67
N ARG A 357 -2.44 -31.54 -53.60
CA ARG A 357 -1.13 -32.11 -53.95
C ARG A 357 -1.16 -32.51 -55.43
N GLN A 358 -0.21 -32.02 -56.20
CA GLN A 358 -0.08 -32.42 -57.61
C GLN A 358 0.78 -33.66 -57.68
N ILE A 359 0.24 -34.76 -58.20
CA ILE A 359 0.94 -36.03 -58.29
C ILE A 359 1.56 -36.18 -59.67
N TYR A 360 2.86 -36.48 -59.69
CA TYR A 360 3.60 -36.75 -60.92
C TYR A 360 4.18 -38.16 -60.93
N TYR A 361 4.34 -38.74 -62.11
CA TYR A 361 5.13 -39.95 -62.31
C TYR A 361 6.28 -39.68 -63.29
N LYS A 362 7.37 -40.42 -63.12
CA LYS A 362 8.57 -40.28 -63.94
C LYS A 362 8.59 -41.31 -65.06
N THR A 363 8.71 -40.87 -66.30
CA THR A 363 8.95 -41.74 -67.47
C THR A 363 10.23 -41.29 -68.16
N GLY A 364 11.29 -42.11 -68.08
CA GLY A 364 12.63 -41.69 -68.47
C GLY A 364 13.13 -40.55 -67.59
N ASP A 365 13.54 -39.44 -68.20
CA ASP A 365 14.00 -38.22 -67.50
C ASP A 365 12.91 -37.13 -67.36
N GLN A 366 11.67 -37.40 -67.79
CA GLN A 366 10.57 -36.44 -67.73
C GLN A 366 9.55 -36.78 -66.64
N TRP A 367 9.17 -35.76 -65.87
CA TRP A 367 8.04 -35.80 -64.95
C TRP A 367 6.76 -35.46 -65.70
N ILE A 368 5.76 -36.33 -65.62
CA ILE A 368 4.46 -36.17 -66.26
C ILE A 368 3.41 -36.03 -65.15
N PHE A 369 2.56 -35.00 -65.26
CA PHE A 369 1.46 -34.78 -64.34
C PHE A 369 0.39 -35.86 -64.53
N ASP A 370 -0.10 -36.41 -63.43
CA ASP A 370 -1.16 -37.43 -63.43
C ASP A 370 -2.49 -36.83 -62.99
N HIS A 371 -2.62 -36.49 -61.71
CA HIS A 371 -3.84 -35.96 -61.12
C HIS A 371 -3.55 -35.09 -59.88
N ASN A 372 -4.60 -34.49 -59.33
CA ASN A 372 -4.56 -33.73 -58.08
C ASN A 372 -5.23 -34.53 -56.96
N GLU A 373 -4.61 -34.58 -55.79
CA GLU A 373 -5.21 -35.09 -54.55
C GLU A 373 -5.59 -33.94 -53.63
N THR A 374 -6.80 -33.96 -53.08
CA THR A 374 -7.27 -32.87 -52.19
C THR A 374 -6.68 -33.06 -50.80
N ILE A 375 -6.18 -31.98 -50.21
CA ILE A 375 -5.66 -31.97 -48.86
C ILE A 375 -6.47 -31.03 -47.96
N SER A 376 -6.72 -31.45 -46.74
CA SER A 376 -7.32 -30.63 -45.68
C SER A 376 -6.65 -31.00 -44.37
N ALA A 377 -6.03 -30.05 -43.67
CA ALA A 377 -5.32 -30.29 -42.42
C ALA A 377 -5.71 -29.26 -41.36
N ARG A 378 -5.85 -29.70 -40.11
CA ARG A 378 -6.28 -28.85 -39.00
C ARG A 378 -5.42 -29.04 -37.76
N TRP A 379 -4.90 -27.94 -37.24
CA TRP A 379 -4.16 -27.87 -35.98
C TRP A 379 -4.89 -26.99 -34.98
N ARG A 380 -4.86 -27.37 -33.71
CA ARG A 380 -5.43 -26.58 -32.61
C ARG A 380 -4.39 -26.44 -31.52
N THR A 381 -4.18 -25.24 -31.02
CA THR A 381 -3.31 -25.06 -29.86
C THR A 381 -3.84 -25.82 -28.66
N ALA A 382 -2.94 -26.32 -27.83
CA ALA A 382 -3.26 -26.83 -26.52
C ALA A 382 -2.66 -25.82 -25.56
N SER A 383 -3.49 -25.05 -24.84
CA SER A 383 -3.09 -24.10 -23.80
C SER A 383 -2.73 -22.68 -24.25
N ALA A 384 -3.24 -22.17 -25.39
CA ALA A 384 -2.96 -20.79 -25.81
C ALA A 384 -3.42 -19.74 -24.78
N TYR A 385 -4.53 -19.97 -24.09
CA TYR A 385 -5.04 -19.06 -23.06
C TYR A 385 -4.14 -18.97 -21.80
N TYR A 386 -3.19 -19.88 -21.58
CA TYR A 386 -2.27 -19.77 -20.44
C TYR A 386 -1.26 -18.63 -20.58
N HIS A 387 -1.06 -18.14 -21.80
CA HIS A 387 -0.27 -16.94 -22.07
C HIS A 387 -0.99 -15.64 -21.67
N ILE A 388 -2.27 -15.71 -21.31
CA ILE A 388 -2.98 -14.56 -20.74
C ILE A 388 -2.46 -14.30 -19.34
N ALA A 389 -2.06 -13.06 -19.05
CA ALA A 389 -1.84 -12.57 -17.70
C ALA A 389 -3.09 -11.84 -17.19
N ALA A 390 -3.22 -11.67 -15.86
CA ALA A 390 -4.39 -11.02 -15.28
C ALA A 390 -4.64 -9.65 -15.95
N GLY A 391 -5.92 -9.33 -16.22
CA GLY A 391 -6.28 -8.07 -16.89
C GLY A 391 -6.18 -6.84 -16.01
N ARG A 392 -5.76 -6.99 -14.76
CA ARG A 392 -5.63 -5.90 -13.80
C ARG A 392 -4.39 -5.08 -14.09
N ILE A 393 -4.59 -3.78 -14.20
CA ILE A 393 -3.56 -2.82 -14.52
C ILE A 393 -3.33 -1.97 -13.28
N GLN A 394 -2.11 -1.95 -12.78
CA GLN A 394 -1.66 -0.99 -11.80
C GLN A 394 -0.40 -0.32 -12.30
N ILE A 395 -0.50 0.96 -12.66
CA ILE A 395 0.63 1.76 -13.09
C ILE A 395 1.00 2.66 -11.93
N GLY A 396 2.20 2.47 -11.37
CA GLY A 396 2.69 3.27 -10.23
C GLY A 396 2.84 4.74 -10.60
N GLY A 397 2.75 5.65 -9.62
CA GLY A 397 2.78 7.10 -9.83
C GLY A 397 2.46 7.80 -8.50
N PHE A 398 2.06 9.07 -8.56
CA PHE A 398 1.55 9.81 -7.42
C PHE A 398 0.37 9.06 -6.81
N SER A 399 0.56 8.58 -5.59
CA SER A 399 -0.33 7.63 -4.92
C SER A 399 -1.15 8.28 -3.81
N GLU A 400 -0.80 9.50 -3.44
CA GLU A 400 -1.25 10.18 -2.23
C GLU A 400 -2.68 10.75 -2.34
N GLY A 401 -3.32 10.65 -3.52
CA GLY A 401 -4.68 11.09 -3.76
C GLY A 401 -4.79 12.57 -4.12
N THR A 402 -4.28 13.43 -3.25
CA THR A 402 -4.21 14.88 -3.45
C THR A 402 -3.13 15.46 -2.55
N LEU A 403 -2.61 16.62 -2.93
CA LEU A 403 -1.88 17.48 -2.02
C LEU A 403 -2.79 18.00 -0.91
N PRO A 404 -2.21 18.38 0.23
CA PRO A 404 -2.91 19.09 1.28
C PRO A 404 -3.46 20.44 0.80
N VAL A 405 -4.57 20.89 1.38
CA VAL A 405 -5.30 22.10 0.96
C VAL A 405 -4.45 23.39 1.12
N ASP A 406 -3.48 23.39 2.03
CA ASP A 406 -2.57 24.52 2.24
C ASP A 406 -1.53 24.71 1.11
N PHE A 407 -1.44 23.77 0.17
CA PHE A 407 -0.65 23.92 -1.05
C PHE A 407 -1.38 24.68 -2.16
N LYS A 408 -2.62 25.16 -1.94
CA LYS A 408 -3.40 25.87 -2.97
C LYS A 408 -2.68 27.06 -3.63
N ASP A 409 -1.82 27.74 -2.87
CA ASP A 409 -1.05 28.91 -3.33
C ASP A 409 0.40 28.53 -3.73
N ASP A 410 0.78 27.26 -3.56
CA ASP A 410 2.09 26.74 -3.96
C ASP A 410 2.10 26.50 -5.49
N PRO A 411 3.15 26.95 -6.22
CA PRO A 411 3.27 26.69 -7.66
C PRO A 411 3.11 25.21 -8.04
N LYS A 412 3.54 24.28 -7.19
CA LYS A 412 3.42 22.83 -7.42
C LYS A 412 1.98 22.35 -7.51
N ALA A 413 1.02 23.02 -6.88
CA ALA A 413 -0.40 22.66 -7.00
C ALA A 413 -0.95 22.87 -8.41
N SER A 414 -0.32 23.75 -9.20
CA SER A 414 -0.67 24.01 -10.60
C SER A 414 0.19 23.22 -11.61
N MET A 415 1.19 22.47 -11.14
CA MET A 415 1.99 21.57 -11.98
C MET A 415 1.24 20.26 -12.24
N PHE A 416 1.83 19.40 -13.07
CA PHE A 416 1.30 18.07 -13.39
C PHE A 416 2.13 16.99 -12.72
N VAL A 417 1.46 15.95 -12.23
CA VAL A 417 2.10 14.73 -11.72
C VAL A 417 1.50 13.50 -12.39
N PRO A 418 2.29 12.44 -12.63
CA PRO A 418 1.77 11.20 -13.19
C PRO A 418 1.06 10.42 -12.08
N TYR A 419 -0.25 10.26 -12.17
CA TYR A 419 -1.02 9.58 -11.12
C TYR A 419 -0.83 8.07 -11.15
N LEU A 420 -0.83 7.44 -9.97
CA LEU A 420 -1.06 6.01 -9.86
C LEU A 420 -2.40 5.68 -10.50
N MET A 421 -2.45 4.66 -11.34
CA MET A 421 -3.68 4.27 -12.04
C MET A 421 -4.01 2.82 -11.80
N ARG A 422 -5.29 2.53 -11.60
CA ARG A 422 -5.84 1.19 -11.46
C ARG A 422 -6.88 0.94 -12.52
N GLY A 423 -6.95 -0.25 -13.10
CA GLY A 423 -7.92 -0.51 -14.16
C GLY A 423 -7.88 -1.91 -14.73
N SER A 424 -8.57 -2.07 -15.86
CA SER A 424 -8.63 -3.31 -16.62
C SER A 424 -8.80 -3.02 -18.11
N GLY A 425 -8.50 -4.01 -18.95
CA GLY A 425 -8.69 -3.95 -20.40
C GLY A 425 -7.51 -4.50 -21.19
N ALA A 426 -7.29 -3.96 -22.38
CA ALA A 426 -6.32 -4.39 -23.38
C ALA A 426 -4.92 -3.80 -23.13
N ALA A 427 -4.33 -4.10 -21.97
CA ALA A 427 -3.07 -3.52 -21.51
C ALA A 427 -1.86 -3.83 -22.41
N SER A 428 -1.87 -4.97 -23.12
CA SER A 428 -0.83 -5.26 -24.12
C SER A 428 -0.94 -4.37 -25.36
N ASN A 429 -2.11 -3.78 -25.64
CA ASN A 429 -2.33 -3.00 -26.86
C ASN A 429 -2.32 -1.49 -26.61
N ILE A 430 -2.93 -1.02 -25.53
CA ILE A 430 -3.12 0.41 -25.24
C ILE A 430 -2.31 0.76 -24.00
N ILE A 431 -1.48 1.79 -24.10
CA ILE A 431 -0.78 2.40 -22.98
C ILE A 431 -1.37 3.78 -22.80
N ALA A 432 -1.85 4.05 -21.59
CA ALA A 432 -2.37 5.35 -21.22
C ALA A 432 -1.75 5.79 -19.89
N ARG A 433 -1.63 7.09 -19.70
CA ARG A 433 -1.20 7.70 -18.44
C ARG A 433 -1.95 9.00 -18.19
N ALA A 434 -2.55 9.11 -17.00
CA ALA A 434 -3.15 10.34 -16.50
C ALA A 434 -2.10 11.20 -15.79
N TRP A 435 -1.83 12.37 -16.38
CA TRP A 435 -1.14 13.47 -15.74
C TRP A 435 -2.20 14.46 -15.27
N ALA A 436 -2.21 14.81 -13.99
CA ALA A 436 -3.19 15.77 -13.49
C ALA A 436 -2.57 16.71 -12.47
N ASN A 437 -3.25 17.83 -12.21
CA ASN A 437 -2.89 18.67 -11.09
C ASN A 437 -2.96 17.86 -9.78
N PRO A 438 -1.96 17.98 -8.89
CA PRO A 438 -1.89 17.16 -7.70
C PRO A 438 -2.86 17.63 -6.60
N LEU A 439 -3.53 18.77 -6.76
CA LEU A 439 -4.48 19.30 -5.77
C LEU A 439 -5.93 19.14 -6.26
N HIS A 440 -6.76 18.45 -5.46
CA HIS A 440 -8.17 18.19 -5.74
C HIS A 440 -9.05 18.59 -4.55
N ILE A 441 -9.81 19.69 -4.71
CA ILE A 441 -10.65 20.27 -3.65
C ILE A 441 -12.05 20.54 -4.19
N ILE A 442 -13.08 20.31 -3.38
CA ILE A 442 -14.45 20.74 -3.70
C ILE A 442 -14.50 22.27 -3.91
N ASN A 443 -15.27 22.69 -4.92
CA ASN A 443 -15.38 24.03 -5.48
C ASN A 443 -14.12 24.56 -6.18
N ALA A 444 -13.17 23.68 -6.50
CA ALA A 444 -12.00 24.00 -7.32
C ALA A 444 -11.94 23.12 -8.58
N SER A 445 -11.16 23.59 -9.54
CA SER A 445 -10.90 22.88 -10.79
C SER A 445 -9.57 22.15 -10.73
N SER A 446 -9.50 20.98 -11.35
CA SER A 446 -8.25 20.26 -11.63
C SER A 446 -8.18 19.93 -13.12
N THR A 447 -7.01 20.12 -13.72
CA THR A 447 -6.75 19.81 -15.12
C THR A 447 -6.17 18.41 -15.24
N TYR A 448 -6.67 17.67 -16.21
CA TYR A 448 -6.22 16.34 -16.59
C TYR A 448 -5.65 16.40 -18.00
N LYS A 449 -4.56 15.68 -18.20
CA LYS A 449 -3.96 15.40 -19.50
C LYS A 449 -3.64 13.91 -19.56
N ILE A 450 -4.32 13.21 -20.44
CA ILE A 450 -4.19 11.77 -20.61
C ILE A 450 -3.36 11.54 -21.87
N TYR A 451 -2.14 11.06 -21.68
CA TYR A 451 -1.27 10.64 -22.80
C TYR A 451 -1.60 9.20 -23.17
N ILE A 452 -1.90 8.94 -24.43
CA ILE A 452 -2.43 7.69 -24.96
C ILE A 452 -1.65 7.29 -26.21
N GLY A 453 -1.31 6.01 -26.32
CA GLY A 453 -0.71 5.44 -27.51
C GLY A 453 -0.87 3.92 -27.54
N ALA A 454 -0.79 3.32 -28.72
CA ALA A 454 -0.73 1.87 -28.81
C ALA A 454 0.70 1.35 -28.58
N ASN A 455 0.80 0.17 -27.99
CA ASN A 455 2.06 -0.53 -27.76
C ASN A 455 2.58 -1.11 -29.08
N SER A 456 3.28 -0.28 -29.85
CA SER A 456 3.82 -0.69 -31.15
C SER A 456 4.83 -1.83 -31.05
N GLN A 457 5.55 -2.00 -29.93
CA GLN A 457 6.46 -3.13 -29.74
C GLN A 457 5.70 -4.46 -29.68
N PHE A 458 4.54 -4.47 -29.02
CA PHE A 458 3.67 -5.65 -28.93
C PHE A 458 3.14 -6.06 -30.31
N PHE A 459 2.61 -5.10 -31.09
CA PHE A 459 2.14 -5.39 -32.45
C PHE A 459 3.28 -5.73 -33.42
N ASN A 460 4.48 -5.16 -33.24
CA ASN A 460 5.64 -5.42 -34.09
C ASN A 460 6.30 -6.79 -33.84
N LEU A 461 5.85 -7.58 -32.86
CA LEU A 461 6.23 -9.00 -32.75
C LEU A 461 5.98 -9.76 -34.06
N VAL A 462 4.91 -9.40 -34.76
CA VAL A 462 4.58 -9.89 -36.10
C VAL A 462 4.14 -8.70 -36.95
N PRO A 463 4.99 -8.20 -37.87
CA PRO A 463 4.69 -7.00 -38.64
C PRO A 463 3.59 -7.25 -39.67
N ILE A 464 2.39 -6.75 -39.39
CA ILE A 464 1.22 -6.92 -40.27
C ILE A 464 1.03 -5.66 -41.12
N PRO A 465 1.07 -5.76 -42.47
CA PRO A 465 0.91 -4.60 -43.35
C PRO A 465 -0.45 -3.91 -43.17
N GLY A 466 -0.43 -2.57 -43.09
CA GLY A 466 -1.66 -1.76 -43.04
C GLY A 466 -2.42 -1.82 -41.72
N LEU A 467 -1.86 -2.45 -40.69
CA LEU A 467 -2.44 -2.47 -39.34
C LEU A 467 -2.55 -1.05 -38.79
N THR A 468 -3.74 -0.65 -38.32
CA THR A 468 -3.95 0.62 -37.61
C THR A 468 -4.72 0.39 -36.33
N VAL A 469 -4.58 1.30 -35.37
CA VAL A 469 -5.34 1.29 -34.12
C VAL A 469 -6.05 2.63 -34.01
N THR A 470 -7.32 2.66 -34.39
CA THR A 470 -8.14 3.88 -34.30
C THR A 470 -8.88 3.90 -32.99
N ASP A 471 -8.70 4.94 -32.19
CA ASP A 471 -9.30 5.04 -30.87
C ASP A 471 -10.37 6.12 -30.73
N GLU A 472 -11.12 6.00 -29.66
CA GLU A 472 -11.94 7.03 -29.08
C GLU A 472 -11.68 7.05 -27.56
N ALA A 473 -11.52 8.23 -26.98
CA ALA A 473 -11.26 8.41 -25.56
C ALA A 473 -12.33 9.28 -24.89
N ARG A 474 -12.55 9.04 -23.59
CA ARG A 474 -13.41 9.89 -22.76
C ARG A 474 -12.97 9.85 -21.30
N LEU A 475 -12.94 11.02 -20.67
CA LEU A 475 -12.87 11.15 -19.21
C LEU A 475 -14.29 11.32 -18.68
N VAL A 476 -14.70 10.48 -17.74
CA VAL A 476 -15.95 10.64 -16.99
C VAL A 476 -15.62 10.77 -15.51
N VAL A 477 -16.31 11.70 -14.85
CA VAL A 477 -16.15 11.95 -13.42
C VAL A 477 -17.51 11.80 -12.76
N TYR A 478 -17.57 10.87 -11.80
CA TYR A 478 -18.75 10.59 -11.01
C TYR A 478 -18.64 11.27 -9.65
N ARG A 479 -19.73 11.87 -9.18
CA ARG A 479 -19.87 12.26 -7.78
C ARG A 479 -20.52 11.11 -7.01
N LEU A 480 -19.97 10.80 -5.85
CA LEU A 480 -20.61 9.91 -4.87
C LEU A 480 -21.51 10.75 -3.97
N LEU A 481 -22.76 10.36 -3.83
CA LEU A 481 -23.70 10.97 -2.92
C LEU A 481 -23.71 10.26 -1.55
N LYS A 482 -24.18 10.95 -0.50
CA LYS A 482 -24.29 10.40 0.86
C LYS A 482 -25.19 9.18 0.97
N ASN A 483 -26.10 8.98 0.02
CA ASN A 483 -26.95 7.79 -0.07
C ASN A 483 -26.26 6.60 -0.77
N GLY A 484 -24.98 6.73 -1.15
CA GLY A 484 -24.19 5.70 -1.84
C GLY A 484 -24.36 5.68 -3.36
N GLN A 485 -25.24 6.51 -3.94
CA GLN A 485 -25.44 6.55 -5.38
C GLN A 485 -24.34 7.33 -6.09
N TRP A 486 -24.02 6.89 -7.30
CA TRP A 486 -23.04 7.52 -8.17
C TRP A 486 -23.79 8.27 -9.27
N GLU A 487 -23.41 9.51 -9.50
CA GLU A 487 -23.99 10.34 -10.56
C GLU A 487 -22.90 10.91 -11.45
N LEU A 488 -23.10 10.87 -12.76
CA LEU A 488 -22.18 11.51 -13.70
C LEU A 488 -22.19 13.01 -13.45
N ALA A 489 -21.06 13.54 -12.97
CA ALA A 489 -20.92 14.96 -12.65
C ALA A 489 -20.27 15.73 -13.81
N THR A 490 -19.34 15.11 -14.52
CA THR A 490 -18.66 15.72 -15.67
C THR A 490 -18.25 14.64 -16.66
N ALA A 491 -18.30 14.95 -17.95
CA ALA A 491 -17.73 14.12 -19.00
C ALA A 491 -16.98 15.02 -19.98
N LEU A 492 -15.77 14.60 -20.36
CA LEU A 492 -14.93 15.29 -21.33
C LEU A 492 -14.59 14.31 -22.48
N PRO A 493 -15.03 14.62 -23.73
CA PRO A 493 -15.99 15.67 -24.06
C PRO A 493 -17.43 15.33 -23.62
N ILE A 494 -18.27 16.36 -23.53
CA ILE A 494 -19.68 16.20 -23.15
C ILE A 494 -20.45 15.45 -24.24
N GLY A 495 -20.12 15.71 -25.51
CA GLY A 495 -20.82 15.17 -26.68
C GLY A 495 -20.62 13.67 -26.95
N GLY A 496 -19.76 12.98 -26.20
CA GLY A 496 -19.47 11.56 -26.40
C GLY A 496 -18.00 11.24 -26.23
N MET A 497 -17.51 10.27 -26.99
CA MET A 497 -16.07 9.98 -27.09
C MET A 497 -15.41 10.94 -28.09
N VAL A 498 -14.12 11.24 -27.93
CA VAL A 498 -13.31 11.95 -28.93
C VAL A 498 -12.42 10.96 -29.66
N THR A 499 -12.41 11.00 -31.00
CA THR A 499 -11.48 10.21 -31.82
C THR A 499 -10.09 10.84 -31.78
N LEU A 500 -9.04 10.10 -31.38
CA LEU A 500 -7.67 10.61 -31.40
C LEU A 500 -6.89 10.19 -32.66
N GLY A 501 -7.48 9.33 -33.50
CA GLY A 501 -6.93 8.91 -34.78
C GLY A 501 -6.15 7.60 -34.65
N ASP A 502 -5.14 7.39 -35.51
CA ASP A 502 -4.28 6.21 -35.43
C ASP A 502 -3.22 6.37 -34.34
N ILE A 503 -3.50 5.79 -33.16
CA ILE A 503 -2.62 5.86 -31.99
C ILE A 503 -1.45 4.87 -32.04
N LEU A 504 -1.37 4.01 -33.07
CA LEU A 504 -0.22 3.15 -33.30
C LEU A 504 0.99 3.93 -33.81
N SER A 505 0.74 4.85 -34.74
CA SER A 505 1.78 5.67 -35.36
C SER A 505 1.98 7.00 -34.63
N ASN A 506 0.93 7.53 -33.99
CA ASN A 506 0.94 8.85 -33.38
C ASN A 506 0.35 8.84 -31.96
N PRO A 507 1.14 8.45 -30.93
CA PRO A 507 0.76 8.67 -29.54
C PRO A 507 0.46 10.14 -29.28
N THR A 508 -0.61 10.43 -28.56
CA THR A 508 -1.18 11.77 -28.43
C THR A 508 -1.78 11.99 -27.05
N ALA A 509 -2.17 13.23 -26.75
CA ALA A 509 -2.78 13.59 -25.49
C ALA A 509 -4.22 14.08 -25.69
N PHE A 510 -5.08 13.69 -24.75
CA PHE A 510 -6.39 14.28 -24.56
C PHE A 510 -6.38 15.06 -23.25
N GLU A 511 -6.81 16.33 -23.27
CA GLU A 511 -6.76 17.21 -22.10
C GLU A 511 -8.12 17.84 -21.78
N GLY A 512 -8.32 18.16 -20.51
CA GLY A 512 -9.54 18.81 -20.06
C GLY A 512 -9.54 19.16 -18.58
N THR A 513 -10.37 20.13 -18.22
CA THR A 513 -10.50 20.62 -16.83
C THR A 513 -11.81 20.14 -16.24
N VAL A 514 -11.74 19.63 -15.01
CA VAL A 514 -12.90 19.17 -14.23
C VAL A 514 -13.09 20.12 -13.06
N LEU A 515 -14.31 20.65 -12.90
CA LEU A 515 -14.71 21.44 -11.73
C LEU A 515 -15.50 20.58 -10.76
N TYR A 516 -15.05 20.45 -9.52
CA TYR A 516 -15.73 19.68 -8.49
C TYR A 516 -16.78 20.53 -7.77
N HIS A 517 -18.03 20.54 -8.25
CA HIS A 517 -19.09 21.33 -7.61
C HIS A 517 -19.43 20.86 -6.18
N GLY A 518 -19.44 21.76 -5.21
CA GLY A 518 -19.89 21.45 -3.85
C GLY A 518 -21.41 21.43 -3.72
N ALA A 519 -21.94 20.42 -3.04
CA ALA A 519 -23.31 20.36 -2.55
C ALA A 519 -23.37 19.54 -1.25
N SER A 520 -24.42 19.73 -0.44
CA SER A 520 -24.53 19.16 0.91
C SER A 520 -24.68 17.63 0.93
N ASP A 521 -25.10 17.04 -0.18
CA ASP A 521 -25.30 15.61 -0.41
C ASP A 521 -24.11 14.93 -1.09
N ILE A 522 -23.11 15.69 -1.56
CA ILE A 522 -21.92 15.16 -2.25
C ILE A 522 -20.87 14.74 -1.22
N VAL A 523 -20.33 13.53 -1.41
CA VAL A 523 -19.27 12.95 -0.59
C VAL A 523 -17.90 13.21 -1.23
N THR A 524 -17.71 12.79 -2.47
CA THR A 524 -16.42 12.86 -3.19
C THR A 524 -16.64 12.71 -4.70
N TYR A 525 -15.56 12.76 -5.47
CA TYR A 525 -15.52 12.55 -6.91
C TYR A 525 -14.55 11.42 -7.29
N MET A 526 -14.93 10.63 -8.29
CA MET A 526 -14.14 9.54 -8.86
C MET A 526 -13.99 9.76 -10.35
N ALA A 527 -12.76 9.68 -10.86
CA ALA A 527 -12.48 9.83 -12.27
C ALA A 527 -12.23 8.47 -12.92
N PHE A 528 -12.76 8.29 -14.12
CA PHE A 528 -12.50 7.14 -14.98
C PHE A 528 -12.18 7.62 -16.39
N ILE A 529 -11.15 7.04 -16.98
CA ILE A 529 -10.74 7.28 -18.35
C ILE A 529 -11.02 6.00 -19.11
N GLY A 530 -11.89 6.08 -20.10
CA GLY A 530 -12.14 5.00 -21.04
C GLY A 530 -11.51 5.29 -22.38
N ILE A 531 -10.86 4.28 -22.93
CA ILE A 531 -10.31 4.29 -24.28
C ILE A 531 -10.88 3.07 -24.98
N LYS A 532 -11.66 3.28 -26.03
CA LYS A 532 -12.13 2.22 -26.93
C LYS A 532 -11.35 2.36 -28.22
N ALA A 533 -10.78 1.27 -28.73
CA ALA A 533 -10.09 1.30 -29.99
C ALA A 533 -10.44 0.08 -30.84
N ASN A 534 -10.27 0.22 -32.14
CA ASN A 534 -10.39 -0.87 -33.10
C ASN A 534 -9.02 -1.15 -33.69
N VAL A 535 -8.55 -2.39 -33.55
CA VAL A 535 -7.42 -2.89 -34.33
C VAL A 535 -7.96 -3.27 -35.70
N ILE A 536 -7.61 -2.48 -36.71
CA ILE A 536 -8.03 -2.73 -38.10
C ILE A 536 -6.98 -3.63 -38.73
N ARG A 537 -7.38 -4.86 -39.03
CA ARG A 537 -6.53 -5.90 -39.60
C ARG A 537 -6.37 -5.72 -41.12
N ASP A 538 -5.40 -6.41 -41.70
CA ASP A 538 -5.07 -6.35 -43.14
C ASP A 538 -6.23 -6.73 -44.08
N ASP A 539 -7.21 -7.50 -43.61
CA ASP A 539 -8.44 -7.86 -44.32
C ASP A 539 -9.62 -6.91 -44.05
N GLY A 540 -9.41 -5.81 -43.33
CA GLY A 540 -10.43 -4.82 -42.99
C GLY A 540 -11.32 -5.20 -41.81
N VAL A 541 -11.11 -6.37 -41.19
CA VAL A 541 -11.81 -6.75 -39.95
C VAL A 541 -11.41 -5.81 -38.83
N GLN A 542 -12.39 -5.30 -38.10
CA GLN A 542 -12.20 -4.44 -36.92
C GLN A 542 -12.33 -5.28 -35.66
N ILE A 543 -11.25 -5.36 -34.88
CA ILE A 543 -11.21 -6.08 -33.61
C ILE A 543 -11.28 -5.04 -32.49
N PRO A 544 -12.40 -4.95 -31.73
CA PRO A 544 -12.56 -3.97 -30.67
C PRO A 544 -11.66 -4.34 -29.48
N ILE A 545 -11.04 -3.33 -28.89
CA ILE A 545 -10.27 -3.40 -27.66
C ILE A 545 -10.65 -2.20 -26.79
N TRP A 546 -10.52 -2.33 -25.47
CA TRP A 546 -10.87 -1.25 -24.55
C TRP A 546 -9.89 -1.20 -23.39
N LEU A 547 -9.74 -0.03 -22.78
CA LEU A 547 -8.99 0.21 -21.55
C LEU A 547 -9.81 1.13 -20.66
N LEU A 548 -10.11 0.70 -19.44
CA LEU A 548 -10.77 1.51 -18.42
C LEU A 548 -9.85 1.65 -17.22
N ILE A 549 -9.41 2.87 -16.95
CA ILE A 549 -8.47 3.18 -15.86
C ILE A 549 -9.03 4.29 -14.99
N SER A 550 -8.75 4.23 -13.69
CA SER A 550 -9.05 5.27 -12.71
C SER A 550 -7.73 5.78 -12.12
N PRO A 551 -7.41 7.07 -12.27
CA PRO A 551 -6.33 7.68 -11.51
C PRO A 551 -6.70 7.71 -10.03
N ASN A 552 -5.73 7.41 -9.16
CA ASN A 552 -5.90 7.41 -7.71
C ASN A 552 -5.95 8.84 -7.16
N ILE A 553 -7.00 9.57 -7.55
CA ILE A 553 -7.31 10.89 -7.02
C ILE A 553 -8.13 10.73 -5.75
N ALA A 554 -8.09 11.75 -4.90
CA ALA A 554 -9.03 11.87 -3.80
C ALA A 554 -9.38 13.34 -3.60
N VAL A 555 -10.68 13.66 -3.60
CA VAL A 555 -11.16 15.04 -3.60
C VAL A 555 -11.56 15.44 -2.19
N LYS A 556 -10.81 16.36 -1.59
CA LYS A 556 -11.07 16.81 -0.22
C LYS A 556 -12.22 17.81 -0.18
N ALA A 557 -13.09 17.67 0.81
CA ALA A 557 -14.08 18.68 1.11
C ALA A 557 -13.40 19.99 1.54
N ASN A 558 -13.92 21.13 1.05
CA ASN A 558 -13.47 22.46 1.46
C ASN A 558 -14.12 22.90 2.79
N GLU A 559 -14.52 21.95 3.65
CA GLU A 559 -15.09 22.28 4.95
C GLU A 559 -14.04 23.09 5.70
N GLY A 560 -14.39 24.32 6.09
CA GLY A 560 -13.51 25.40 6.55
C GLY A 560 -12.78 25.14 7.87
N ARG A 561 -12.08 24.01 7.97
CA ARG A 561 -11.23 23.57 9.07
C ARG A 561 -9.77 23.50 8.60
N VAL A 562 -9.37 24.51 7.84
CA VAL A 562 -7.99 24.69 7.42
C VAL A 562 -7.32 25.51 8.51
N VAL A 563 -6.75 24.84 9.50
CA VAL A 563 -6.01 25.49 10.60
C VAL A 563 -4.86 26.34 10.05
N ARG A 564 -4.35 26.05 8.84
CA ARG A 564 -3.31 26.89 8.21
C ARG A 564 -3.79 28.10 7.38
N LEU A 565 -5.10 28.29 7.18
CA LEU A 565 -5.63 29.55 6.62
C LEU A 565 -6.14 30.49 7.69
N ASP A 566 -6.05 30.10 8.95
CA ASP A 566 -6.15 31.03 10.05
C ASP A 566 -4.93 31.97 9.99
N PRO A 567 -5.12 33.29 9.80
CA PRO A 567 -4.02 34.25 9.82
C PRO A 567 -3.12 34.10 11.05
N ARG A 568 -3.69 33.58 12.15
CA ARG A 568 -3.02 33.33 13.44
C ARG A 568 -1.80 32.41 13.34
N TRP A 569 -1.78 31.42 12.43
CA TRP A 569 -0.58 30.59 12.22
C TRP A 569 0.52 31.36 11.53
N LYS A 570 0.19 32.15 10.52
CA LYS A 570 1.14 33.04 9.86
C LYS A 570 1.65 34.10 10.83
N ASP A 571 0.79 34.60 11.72
CA ASP A 571 1.18 35.52 12.78
C ASP A 571 2.17 34.87 13.75
N LEU A 572 1.96 33.59 14.08
CA LEU A 572 2.88 32.84 14.93
C LEU A 572 4.19 32.47 14.22
N GLU A 573 4.16 32.18 12.91
CA GLU A 573 5.36 32.06 12.08
C GLU A 573 6.12 33.40 12.01
N ASN A 574 5.41 34.52 11.87
CA ASN A 574 6.00 35.86 11.86
C ASN A 574 6.74 36.17 13.16
N LEU A 575 6.24 35.70 14.32
CA LEU A 575 6.92 35.83 15.62
C LEU A 575 8.25 35.06 15.69
N THR A 576 8.49 34.12 14.78
CA THR A 576 9.75 33.34 14.69
C THR A 576 10.63 33.77 13.51
N SER A 577 10.15 34.72 12.70
CA SER A 577 10.73 35.05 11.39
C SER A 577 11.98 35.92 11.43
N ASP A 578 12.20 36.65 12.53
CA ASP A 578 13.38 37.48 12.78
C ASP A 578 14.58 36.66 13.30
N GLY A 579 14.39 35.37 13.57
CA GLY A 579 15.43 34.48 14.05
C GLY A 579 15.69 34.62 15.56
N GLU A 580 14.81 35.27 16.31
CA GLU A 580 14.85 35.35 17.76
C GLU A 580 13.54 34.83 18.39
N TRP A 581 13.56 34.50 19.69
CA TRP A 581 12.36 34.12 20.44
C TRP A 581 12.42 34.77 21.82
N SER A 582 11.68 35.87 21.99
CA SER A 582 11.69 36.64 23.23
C SER A 582 10.51 36.27 24.15
N ALA A 583 10.59 36.69 25.41
CA ALA A 583 9.46 36.58 26.34
C ALA A 583 8.22 37.35 25.89
N TYR A 584 8.40 38.39 25.07
CA TYR A 584 7.29 39.15 24.47
C TYR A 584 6.60 38.34 23.37
N ASP A 585 7.36 37.62 22.55
CA ASP A 585 6.83 36.74 21.50
C ASP A 585 6.10 35.55 22.12
N ALA A 586 6.66 34.98 23.21
CA ALA A 586 6.01 33.93 23.99
C ALA A 586 4.67 34.38 24.59
N GLU A 587 4.56 35.64 25.06
CA GLU A 587 3.30 36.19 25.57
C GLU A 587 2.27 36.41 24.46
N GLN A 588 2.69 36.93 23.29
CA GLN A 588 1.82 37.07 22.12
C GLN A 588 1.35 35.71 21.59
N ALA A 589 2.21 34.70 21.63
CA ALA A 589 1.90 33.36 21.17
C ALA A 589 0.82 32.66 22.00
N LYS A 590 0.64 32.99 23.29
CA LYS A 590 -0.36 32.34 24.16
C LYS A 590 -1.78 32.42 23.58
N ALA A 591 -2.22 33.63 23.21
CA ALA A 591 -3.57 33.83 22.68
C ALA A 591 -3.78 33.13 21.33
N LEU A 592 -2.74 33.10 20.49
CA LEU A 592 -2.77 32.40 19.20
C LEU A 592 -2.83 30.87 19.41
N VAL A 593 -2.03 30.34 20.32
CA VAL A 593 -1.97 28.92 20.67
C VAL A 593 -3.26 28.44 21.33
N ASP A 594 -3.86 29.22 22.22
CA ASP A 594 -5.14 28.87 22.85
C ASP A 594 -6.26 28.73 21.80
N ALA A 595 -6.27 29.62 20.81
CA ALA A 595 -7.16 29.54 19.65
C ALA A 595 -6.92 28.26 18.83
N ILE A 596 -5.66 27.94 18.51
CA ILE A 596 -5.28 26.72 17.79
C ILE A 596 -5.73 25.47 18.55
N VAL A 597 -5.52 25.43 19.87
CA VAL A 597 -5.94 24.33 20.73
C VAL A 597 -7.46 24.17 20.68
N GLN A 598 -8.22 25.26 20.76
CA GLN A 598 -9.68 25.20 20.68
C GLN A 598 -10.16 24.60 19.35
N GLU A 599 -9.56 25.00 18.22
CA GLU A 599 -9.90 24.46 16.90
C GLU A 599 -9.54 22.97 16.77
N LEU A 600 -8.40 22.56 17.33
CA LEU A 600 -8.02 21.14 17.40
C LEU A 600 -9.00 20.33 18.28
N GLU A 601 -9.51 20.90 19.38
CA GLU A 601 -10.53 20.26 20.22
C GLU A 601 -11.86 20.05 19.45
N GLU A 602 -12.25 20.97 18.56
CA GLU A 602 -13.40 20.78 17.66
C GLU A 602 -13.18 19.66 16.65
N LYS A 603 -11.93 19.49 16.16
CA LYS A 603 -11.54 18.38 15.30
C LYS A 603 -11.57 17.04 16.05
N VAL A 604 -11.12 17.01 17.31
CA VAL A 604 -11.26 15.84 18.21
C VAL A 604 -12.72 15.43 18.36
N ALA A 605 -13.62 16.37 18.64
CA ALA A 605 -15.06 16.07 18.76
C ALA A 605 -15.65 15.51 17.45
N SER A 606 -15.12 15.92 16.31
CA SER A 606 -15.55 15.41 15.00
C SER A 606 -15.04 14.00 14.71
N ALA A 607 -13.81 13.71 15.13
CA ALA A 607 -13.30 12.34 15.12
C ALA A 607 -14.15 11.43 16.01
N GLU A 608 -14.55 11.88 17.21
CA GLU A 608 -15.47 11.14 18.08
C GLU A 608 -16.82 10.86 17.43
N HIS A 609 -17.39 11.85 16.73
CA HIS A 609 -18.60 11.65 15.95
C HIS A 609 -18.47 10.53 14.91
N TYR A 610 -17.34 10.43 14.19
CA TYR A 610 -17.12 9.35 13.24
C TYR A 610 -16.82 8.00 13.90
N ILE A 611 -16.20 7.97 15.09
CA ILE A 611 -16.06 6.73 15.89
C ILE A 611 -17.44 6.17 16.25
N GLU A 612 -18.35 7.01 16.73
CA GLU A 612 -19.72 6.63 17.04
C GLU A 612 -20.46 6.17 15.78
N THR A 613 -20.35 6.92 14.69
CA THR A 613 -20.96 6.59 13.39
C THR A 613 -20.47 5.25 12.87
N GLY A 614 -19.15 5.01 12.87
CA GLY A 614 -18.55 3.75 12.44
C GLY A 614 -19.03 2.56 13.30
N SER A 615 -19.15 2.77 14.61
CA SER A 615 -19.67 1.75 15.54
C SER A 615 -21.14 1.41 15.27
N GLN A 616 -21.97 2.41 14.96
CA GLN A 616 -23.38 2.22 14.59
C GLN A 616 -23.54 1.52 13.24
N LEU A 617 -22.66 1.82 12.28
CA LEU A 617 -22.63 1.18 10.96
C LEU A 617 -22.01 -0.23 10.99
N GLY A 618 -21.35 -0.62 12.09
CA GLY A 618 -20.57 -1.86 12.16
C GLY A 618 -19.35 -1.85 11.23
N ASN A 619 -18.82 -0.67 10.89
CA ASN A 619 -17.69 -0.51 9.97
C ASN A 619 -16.40 -0.21 10.75
N GLN A 620 -15.59 -1.24 10.96
CA GLN A 620 -14.35 -1.14 11.74
C GLN A 620 -13.33 -0.17 11.12
N LYS A 621 -13.25 -0.08 9.79
CA LYS A 621 -12.33 0.86 9.12
C LYS A 621 -12.64 2.33 9.48
N VAL A 622 -13.93 2.68 9.59
CA VAL A 622 -14.34 4.04 10.01
C VAL A 622 -13.90 4.32 11.44
N VAL A 623 -14.11 3.35 12.35
CA VAL A 623 -13.69 3.47 13.75
C VAL A 623 -12.18 3.60 13.86
N ASP A 624 -11.42 2.78 13.15
CA ASP A 624 -9.96 2.78 13.18
C ASP A 624 -9.39 4.12 12.67
N TYR A 625 -9.85 4.58 11.50
CA TYR A 625 -9.39 5.85 10.93
C TYR A 625 -9.77 7.04 11.81
N ALA A 626 -10.99 7.09 12.33
CA ALA A 626 -11.42 8.16 13.22
C ALA A 626 -10.67 8.16 14.56
N THR A 627 -10.33 6.98 15.09
CA THR A 627 -9.52 6.84 16.30
C THR A 627 -8.10 7.39 16.08
N LYS A 628 -7.45 7.01 14.97
CA LYS A 628 -6.14 7.56 14.60
C LYS A 628 -6.19 9.07 14.40
N ALA A 629 -7.24 9.60 13.75
CA ALA A 629 -7.42 11.05 13.61
C ALA A 629 -7.44 11.76 14.97
N LYS A 630 -8.22 11.23 15.92
CA LYS A 630 -8.29 11.73 17.30
C LYS A 630 -6.92 11.70 17.99
N GLU A 631 -6.17 10.61 17.87
CA GLU A 631 -4.84 10.47 18.47
C GLU A 631 -3.88 11.54 17.98
N HIS A 632 -3.83 11.76 16.66
CA HIS A 632 -2.99 12.79 16.05
C HIS A 632 -3.38 14.21 16.48
N TYR A 633 -4.69 14.54 16.53
CA TYR A 633 -5.12 15.85 17.03
C TYR A 633 -4.77 16.08 18.51
N LEU A 634 -4.85 15.05 19.36
CA LEU A 634 -4.45 15.16 20.76
C LEU A 634 -2.94 15.36 20.92
N GLU A 635 -2.14 14.72 20.08
CA GLU A 635 -0.68 14.93 20.06
C GLU A 635 -0.33 16.33 19.55
N ALA A 636 -1.04 16.84 18.53
CA ALA A 636 -0.93 18.23 18.08
C ALA A 636 -1.25 19.22 19.21
N ILE A 637 -2.36 19.03 19.96
CA ILE A 637 -2.71 19.88 21.11
C ILE A 637 -1.60 19.89 22.17
N LYS A 638 -1.02 18.70 22.45
CA LYS A 638 0.05 18.54 23.43
C LYS A 638 1.31 19.33 23.05
N TYR A 639 1.70 19.35 21.77
CA TYR A 639 2.84 20.14 21.31
C TYR A 639 2.52 21.63 21.17
N ALA A 640 1.30 21.97 20.76
CA ALA A 640 0.87 23.37 20.67
C ALA A 640 1.00 24.07 22.04
N LYS A 641 0.56 23.40 23.11
CA LYS A 641 0.66 23.91 24.49
C LYS A 641 2.10 24.13 24.98
N LYS A 642 3.13 23.61 24.28
CA LYS A 642 4.56 23.82 24.64
C LYS A 642 5.17 25.06 23.99
N ILE A 643 4.58 25.57 22.90
CA ILE A 643 5.06 26.75 22.15
C ILE A 643 5.26 27.97 23.06
N PRO A 644 4.25 28.44 23.83
CA PRO A 644 4.39 29.67 24.62
C PRO A 644 5.27 29.50 25.86
N THR A 645 5.62 28.25 26.21
CA THR A 645 6.52 27.93 27.33
C THR A 645 7.94 27.59 26.86
N SER A 646 8.20 27.65 25.56
CA SER A 646 9.51 27.37 24.99
C SER A 646 10.48 28.51 25.28
N GLU A 647 11.70 28.17 25.70
CA GLU A 647 12.77 29.13 25.98
C GLU A 647 13.72 29.33 24.79
N LYS A 648 13.60 28.50 23.74
CA LYS A 648 14.50 28.50 22.58
C LYS A 648 13.71 28.53 21.28
N LEU A 649 14.17 29.34 20.33
CA LEU A 649 13.60 29.42 18.99
C LEU A 649 13.57 28.05 18.29
N GLU A 650 14.65 27.27 18.39
CA GLU A 650 14.76 25.94 17.76
C GLU A 650 13.68 24.98 18.27
N ASP A 651 13.41 25.00 19.58
CA ASP A 651 12.37 24.17 20.19
C ASP A 651 10.97 24.65 19.76
N THR A 652 10.78 25.97 19.66
CA THR A 652 9.55 26.58 19.14
C THR A 652 9.28 26.14 17.71
N ILE A 653 10.23 26.32 16.79
CA ILE A 653 10.11 25.91 15.37
C ILE A 653 9.84 24.41 15.26
N ARG A 654 10.54 23.59 16.05
CA ARG A 654 10.32 22.13 16.06
C ARG A 654 8.91 21.77 16.53
N TYR A 655 8.38 22.44 17.56
CA TYR A 655 7.01 22.21 18.00
C TYR A 655 5.98 22.65 16.98
N LEU A 656 6.23 23.75 16.26
CA LEU A 656 5.37 24.19 15.15
C LEU A 656 5.29 23.15 14.04
N GLU A 657 6.45 22.59 13.64
CA GLU A 657 6.52 21.52 12.65
C GLU A 657 5.71 20.29 13.09
N ILE A 658 5.88 19.84 14.33
CA ILE A 658 5.16 18.67 14.86
C ILE A 658 3.65 18.93 14.86
N VAL A 659 3.20 20.08 15.37
CA VAL A 659 1.77 20.41 15.42
C VAL A 659 1.18 20.41 14.01
N ARG A 660 1.89 20.99 13.04
CA ARG A 660 1.47 21.01 11.63
C ARG A 660 1.31 19.59 11.08
N ASP A 661 2.35 18.77 11.17
CA ASP A 661 2.35 17.46 10.53
C ASP A 661 1.37 16.49 11.21
N GLU A 662 1.24 16.55 12.55
CA GLU A 662 0.24 15.79 13.31
C GLU A 662 -1.19 16.19 12.94
N GLU A 663 -1.47 17.48 12.86
CA GLU A 663 -2.79 17.95 12.46
C GLU A 663 -3.12 17.50 11.03
N MET A 664 -2.15 17.62 10.11
CA MET A 664 -2.32 17.18 8.74
C MET A 664 -2.60 15.67 8.66
N ALA A 665 -1.83 14.84 9.39
CA ALA A 665 -2.12 13.41 9.49
C ALA A 665 -3.54 13.16 10.04
N GLY A 666 -3.93 13.89 11.08
CA GLY A 666 -5.29 13.85 11.64
C GLY A 666 -6.37 14.17 10.61
N ASP A 667 -6.18 15.20 9.79
CA ASP A 667 -7.11 15.62 8.74
C ASP A 667 -7.26 14.57 7.63
N TYR A 668 -6.17 13.93 7.22
CA TYR A 668 -6.23 12.84 6.25
C TYR A 668 -6.94 11.61 6.83
N TYR A 669 -6.68 11.25 8.09
CA TYR A 669 -7.41 10.15 8.75
C TYR A 669 -8.89 10.47 8.97
N LEU A 670 -9.24 11.71 9.33
CA LEU A 670 -10.63 12.12 9.49
C LEU A 670 -11.38 12.06 8.16
N GLU A 671 -10.74 12.51 7.08
CA GLU A 671 -11.28 12.40 5.73
C GLU A 671 -11.41 10.95 5.28
N ALA A 672 -10.43 10.09 5.60
CA ALA A 672 -10.52 8.65 5.38
C ALA A 672 -11.72 8.03 6.08
N ALA A 673 -11.96 8.39 7.35
CA ALA A 673 -13.12 7.93 8.12
C ALA A 673 -14.44 8.38 7.48
N ARG A 674 -14.51 9.65 7.06
CA ARG A 674 -15.67 10.20 6.34
C ARG A 674 -15.93 9.43 5.05
N LEU A 675 -14.94 9.28 4.18
CA LEU A 675 -15.05 8.56 2.90
C LEU A 675 -15.48 7.10 3.11
N ALA A 676 -14.86 6.41 4.08
CA ALA A 676 -15.20 5.02 4.41
C ALA A 676 -16.64 4.87 4.93
N SER A 677 -17.18 5.88 5.63
CA SER A 677 -18.56 5.85 6.15
C SER A 677 -19.62 5.90 5.04
N TYR A 678 -19.27 6.42 3.87
CA TYR A 678 -20.16 6.52 2.70
C TYR A 678 -19.82 5.54 1.57
N GLY A 679 -18.90 4.59 1.80
CA GLY A 679 -18.57 3.53 0.83
C GLY A 679 -17.49 3.88 -0.20
N ALA A 680 -16.80 5.03 -0.08
CA ALA A 680 -15.64 5.39 -0.90
C ALA A 680 -14.35 4.70 -0.40
N HIS A 681 -14.34 3.37 -0.37
CA HIS A 681 -13.29 2.59 0.28
C HIS A 681 -11.89 2.82 -0.28
N ASP A 682 -11.73 2.85 -1.60
CA ASP A 682 -10.42 3.00 -2.25
C ASP A 682 -9.80 4.37 -1.94
N GLN A 683 -10.59 5.44 -1.97
CA GLN A 683 -10.11 6.78 -1.63
C GLN A 683 -9.86 6.93 -0.13
N ALA A 684 -10.65 6.27 0.72
CA ALA A 684 -10.43 6.24 2.16
C ALA A 684 -9.10 5.56 2.52
N GLU A 685 -8.77 4.46 1.85
CA GLU A 685 -7.49 3.77 2.03
C GLU A 685 -6.31 4.64 1.57
N THR A 686 -6.41 5.25 0.39
CA THR A 686 -5.43 6.23 -0.09
C THR A 686 -5.20 7.35 0.92
N MET A 687 -6.27 7.91 1.50
CA MET A 687 -6.17 8.96 2.50
C MET A 687 -5.49 8.49 3.79
N ALA A 688 -5.80 7.29 4.26
CA ALA A 688 -5.18 6.71 5.45
C ALA A 688 -3.70 6.39 5.24
N GLU A 689 -3.31 5.86 4.08
CA GLU A 689 -1.90 5.62 3.73
C GLU A 689 -1.11 6.93 3.64
N THR A 690 -1.69 7.98 3.06
CA THR A 690 -1.07 9.32 3.06
C THR A 690 -0.93 9.88 4.47
N ALA A 691 -1.93 9.70 5.33
CA ALA A 691 -1.87 10.14 6.72
C ALA A 691 -0.72 9.47 7.49
N GLU A 692 -0.52 8.16 7.30
CA GLU A 692 0.58 7.41 7.91
C GLU A 692 1.95 7.94 7.47
N LYS A 693 2.14 8.21 6.17
CA LYS A 693 3.40 8.80 5.67
C LYS A 693 3.67 10.19 6.25
N ILE A 694 2.64 11.00 6.48
CA ILE A 694 2.78 12.33 7.11
C ILE A 694 3.14 12.17 8.60
N ALA A 695 2.49 11.24 9.31
CA ALA A 695 2.80 10.95 10.70
C ALA A 695 4.25 10.48 10.90
N ASP A 696 4.76 9.64 9.99
CA ASP A 696 6.17 9.20 9.99
C ASP A 696 7.16 10.37 9.85
N VAL A 697 6.77 11.47 9.20
CA VAL A 697 7.58 12.70 9.14
C VAL A 697 7.51 13.45 10.46
N ALA A 698 6.32 13.59 11.06
CA ALA A 698 6.16 14.23 12.37
C ALA A 698 7.01 13.53 13.45
N ASP A 699 7.06 12.20 13.42
CA ASP A 699 7.83 11.38 14.36
C ASP A 699 9.34 11.64 14.32
N GLN A 700 9.89 12.14 13.22
CA GLN A 700 11.32 12.49 13.12
C GLN A 700 11.72 13.69 14.01
N TYR A 701 10.75 14.53 14.39
CA TYR A 701 10.97 15.74 15.18
C TYR A 701 10.60 15.57 16.64
N LYS A 702 9.86 14.51 17.00
CA LYS A 702 9.51 14.21 18.38
C LYS A 702 10.76 13.73 19.16
N PRO A 703 10.86 14.00 20.47
CA PRO A 703 11.92 13.43 21.29
C PRO A 703 11.77 11.91 21.30
N SER A 704 12.73 11.18 20.75
CA SER A 704 12.69 9.72 20.83
C SER A 704 13.22 9.27 22.20
N PHE A 705 12.48 8.40 22.89
CA PHE A 705 12.88 7.90 24.22
C PHE A 705 14.14 7.01 24.15
N PHE A 706 14.53 6.60 22.94
CA PHE A 706 15.84 6.03 22.59
C PHE A 706 16.24 6.59 21.22
N GLY A 707 17.31 7.37 21.16
CA GLY A 707 17.85 8.09 19.99
C GLY A 707 18.28 7.23 18.80
N ILE A 708 17.37 6.43 18.24
CA ILE A 708 17.62 5.62 17.07
C ILE A 708 16.52 5.95 16.04
N PRO A 709 16.86 6.56 14.90
CA PRO A 709 15.90 6.79 13.82
C PRO A 709 15.39 5.44 13.29
N GLY A 710 14.07 5.27 13.18
CA GLY A 710 13.42 4.06 12.67
C GLY A 710 12.77 3.13 13.71
N PHE A 711 12.66 3.53 14.97
CA PHE A 711 11.78 2.84 15.94
C PHE A 711 10.34 3.32 15.79
N GLY A 712 9.55 2.66 14.95
CA GLY A 712 8.10 2.88 14.88
C GLY A 712 7.41 2.51 16.20
N ASN A 713 6.37 3.28 16.54
CA ASN A 713 5.36 3.09 17.61
C ASN A 713 5.62 1.94 18.61
N PHE A 714 6.43 2.20 19.63
CA PHE A 714 6.40 1.42 20.86
C PHE A 714 5.15 1.84 21.65
N GLN A 715 4.11 1.00 21.67
CA GLN A 715 2.94 1.25 22.51
C GLN A 715 3.36 1.37 23.98
N LEU A 716 2.98 2.46 24.65
CA LEU A 716 3.30 2.72 26.06
C LEU A 716 2.92 1.54 26.99
N GLY A 717 1.89 0.77 26.61
CA GLY A 717 1.44 -0.44 27.32
C GLY A 717 2.47 -1.57 27.33
N ASP A 718 3.25 -1.74 26.26
CA ASP A 718 4.30 -2.76 26.19
C ASP A 718 5.53 -2.35 26.99
N LEU A 719 5.91 -1.06 26.98
CA LEU A 719 6.99 -0.53 27.80
C LEU A 719 6.71 -0.73 29.30
N VAL A 720 5.47 -0.50 29.74
CA VAL A 720 5.06 -0.72 31.13
C VAL A 720 5.17 -2.20 31.51
N TRP A 721 4.79 -3.13 30.63
CA TRP A 721 4.98 -4.56 30.85
C TRP A 721 6.46 -4.95 30.93
N TRP A 722 7.32 -4.38 30.09
CA TRP A 722 8.77 -4.61 30.12
C TRP A 722 9.43 -4.06 31.39
N LEU A 723 9.03 -2.86 31.84
CA LEU A 723 9.53 -2.27 33.09
C LEU A 723 9.05 -3.02 34.32
N ILE A 724 7.80 -3.52 34.31
CA ILE A 724 7.27 -4.39 35.37
C ILE A 724 8.04 -5.73 35.38
N ALA A 725 8.26 -6.34 34.21
CA ALA A 725 9.04 -7.58 34.10
C ALA A 725 10.48 -7.38 34.58
N LEU A 726 11.13 -6.27 34.19
CA LEU A 726 12.47 -5.90 34.66
C LEU A 726 12.48 -5.71 36.18
N ALA A 727 11.50 -5.00 36.75
CA ALA A 727 11.42 -4.76 38.19
C ALA A 727 11.21 -6.07 38.98
N ILE A 728 10.39 -6.99 38.46
CA ILE A 728 10.16 -8.32 39.06
C ILE A 728 11.44 -9.16 38.98
N VAL A 729 12.07 -9.25 37.81
CA VAL A 729 13.29 -10.05 37.60
C VAL A 729 14.46 -9.50 38.43
N ALA A 730 14.67 -8.18 38.42
CA ALA A 730 15.70 -7.52 39.22
C ALA A 730 15.42 -7.66 40.72
N GLY A 731 14.16 -7.56 41.15
CA GLY A 731 13.74 -7.74 42.54
C GLY A 731 13.98 -9.17 43.04
N VAL A 732 13.63 -10.18 42.24
CA VAL A 732 13.89 -11.60 42.57
C VAL A 732 15.39 -11.86 42.66
N PHE A 733 16.20 -11.34 41.73
CA PHE A 733 17.65 -11.48 41.78
C PHE A 733 18.30 -10.70 42.92
N TYR A 734 17.74 -9.56 43.30
CA TYR A 734 18.18 -8.78 44.46
C TYR A 734 18.01 -9.59 45.74
N VAL A 735 16.85 -10.22 45.92
CA VAL A 735 16.53 -11.01 47.11
C VAL A 735 17.34 -12.32 47.18
N LEU A 736 17.61 -12.95 46.03
CA LEU A 736 18.31 -14.24 45.97
C LEU A 736 19.84 -14.12 45.94
N PHE A 737 20.39 -13.08 45.30
CA PHE A 737 21.82 -13.00 44.97
C PHE A 737 22.46 -11.63 45.32
N GLY A 738 21.69 -10.71 45.91
CA GLY A 738 22.16 -9.41 46.37
C GLY A 738 22.27 -8.35 45.27
N LYS A 739 22.51 -7.10 45.70
CA LYS A 739 22.45 -5.87 44.86
C LYS A 739 23.24 -5.95 43.55
N ARG A 740 24.45 -6.52 43.57
CA ARG A 740 25.33 -6.58 42.39
C ARG A 740 24.83 -7.53 41.31
N ALA A 741 24.15 -8.62 41.68
CA ALA A 741 23.57 -9.56 40.73
C ALA A 741 22.30 -8.99 40.08
N ALA A 742 21.47 -8.29 40.85
CA ALA A 742 20.29 -7.59 40.34
C ALA A 742 20.63 -6.53 39.30
N VAL A 743 21.66 -5.72 39.57
CA VAL A 743 22.13 -4.69 38.63
C VAL A 743 22.68 -5.34 37.36
N LEU A 744 23.46 -6.41 37.47
CA LEU A 744 24.03 -7.08 36.31
C LEU A 744 22.96 -7.75 35.43
N VAL A 745 21.90 -8.29 36.04
CA VAL A 745 20.74 -8.84 35.32
C VAL A 745 19.88 -7.74 34.71
N ALA A 746 19.65 -6.62 35.39
CA ALA A 746 18.93 -5.48 34.83
C ALA A 746 19.66 -4.88 33.63
N VAL A 747 20.99 -4.77 33.70
CA VAL A 747 21.83 -4.29 32.58
C VAL A 747 21.84 -5.29 31.43
N LEU A 748 21.94 -6.60 31.70
CA LEU A 748 21.86 -7.63 30.66
C LEU A 748 20.47 -7.67 30.01
N PHE A 749 19.41 -7.44 30.78
CA PHE A 749 18.03 -7.45 30.29
C PHE A 749 17.72 -6.20 29.46
N LEU A 750 18.24 -5.02 29.86
CA LEU A 750 18.22 -3.82 29.04
C LEU A 750 19.03 -3.99 27.75
N ALA A 751 20.22 -4.58 27.84
CA ALA A 751 21.03 -4.91 26.66
C ALA A 751 20.32 -5.91 25.73
N PHE A 752 19.61 -6.89 26.30
CA PHE A 752 18.81 -7.85 25.55
C PHE A 752 17.60 -7.18 24.90
N ALA A 753 16.84 -6.34 25.61
CA ALA A 753 15.71 -5.60 25.07
C ALA A 753 16.11 -4.64 23.93
N VAL A 754 17.31 -4.06 24.01
CA VAL A 754 17.92 -3.24 22.94
C VAL A 754 18.34 -4.10 21.73
N LEU A 755 18.74 -5.35 21.94
CA LEU A 755 19.14 -6.27 20.88
C LEU A 755 17.93 -7.01 20.25
N ASP A 756 16.87 -7.28 21.00
CA ASP A 756 15.76 -8.15 20.59
C ASP A 756 14.84 -7.47 19.56
N SER A 757 14.63 -6.16 19.67
CA SER A 757 13.66 -5.42 18.84
C SER A 757 14.07 -5.29 17.37
N ASN A 758 15.36 -5.27 17.06
CA ASN A 758 15.83 -5.21 15.67
C ASN A 758 16.69 -6.41 15.24
N LEU A 759 17.31 -7.17 16.15
CA LEU A 759 18.09 -8.33 15.73
C LEU A 759 17.21 -9.54 15.47
N ILE A 760 16.14 -9.81 16.23
CA ILE A 760 15.21 -10.91 15.88
C ILE A 760 14.29 -10.50 14.74
N GLY A 761 13.87 -9.24 14.62
CA GLY A 761 13.17 -8.73 13.44
C GLY A 761 14.02 -8.74 12.17
N ALA A 762 15.29 -8.32 12.23
CA ALA A 762 16.21 -8.34 11.09
C ALA A 762 16.85 -9.70 10.81
N ILE A 763 17.01 -10.57 11.82
CA ILE A 763 17.40 -11.98 11.65
C ILE A 763 16.20 -12.77 11.16
N LEU A 764 14.97 -12.55 11.65
CA LEU A 764 13.78 -13.14 11.05
C LEU A 764 13.58 -12.59 9.65
N ALA A 765 13.79 -11.30 9.34
CA ALA A 765 13.76 -10.78 7.98
C ALA A 765 14.92 -11.27 7.09
N LYS A 766 16.09 -11.60 7.67
CA LYS A 766 17.22 -12.21 6.93
C LYS A 766 17.14 -13.73 6.82
N ILE A 767 16.48 -14.42 7.75
CA ILE A 767 16.28 -15.88 7.78
C ILE A 767 14.96 -16.24 7.06
N SER A 768 13.92 -15.40 7.14
CA SER A 768 12.75 -15.38 6.25
C SER A 768 13.06 -14.78 4.88
N GLY A 769 14.20 -14.07 4.77
CA GLY A 769 14.89 -13.75 3.53
C GLY A 769 15.41 -14.96 2.74
N PHE A 770 15.04 -16.18 3.16
CA PHE A 770 15.07 -17.40 2.34
C PHE A 770 13.72 -18.14 2.41
N SER A 771 12.65 -17.48 1.98
CA SER A 771 11.47 -18.14 1.41
C SER A 771 11.22 -17.46 0.06
N LEU A 772 11.44 -18.07 -1.10
CA LEU A 772 10.69 -19.18 -1.69
C LEU A 772 9.14 -19.03 -1.65
N LEU A 773 8.59 -18.02 -0.96
CA LEU A 773 7.17 -17.69 -0.91
C LEU A 773 6.84 -16.32 -1.52
N ASP A 774 7.81 -15.40 -1.66
CA ASP A 774 7.63 -14.17 -2.46
C ASP A 774 7.87 -14.38 -3.97
N LYS A 775 8.29 -15.60 -4.36
CA LYS A 775 8.24 -16.07 -5.75
C LYS A 775 7.03 -16.98 -6.04
N LEU A 776 6.10 -17.11 -5.09
CA LEU A 776 4.92 -17.99 -5.21
C LEU A 776 3.60 -17.35 -4.74
N LYS A 777 3.56 -16.03 -4.52
CA LYS A 777 2.34 -15.25 -4.78
C LYS A 777 2.40 -14.80 -6.24
N PHE A 778 1.97 -15.71 -7.11
CA PHE A 778 2.12 -15.69 -8.56
C PHE A 778 0.83 -15.17 -9.22
N TRP A 779 1.00 -14.50 -10.37
CA TRP A 779 0.01 -14.10 -11.39
C TRP A 779 -0.75 -12.80 -11.17
#